data_AF-A0A8H7Q829-F1
#
_entry.id   AF-A0A8H7Q829-F1
#
_cell.length_a   1.000
_cell.length_b   1.000
_cell.length_c   1.000
_cell.angle_alpha   90.00
_cell.angle_beta   90.00
_cell.angle_gamma   90.00
#
_symmetry.space_group_name_H-M   'P 1'
#
loop_
_entity.id
_entity.type
_entity.pdbx_description
1 polymer ?
#
loop_
_entity_poly.entity_id
_entity_poly.type
_entity_poly.pdbx_seq_one_letter_code
_entity_poly.pdbx_strand_id
1 'polypeptide(L)'
;MGYDKLDAALAWQRNLPPAGSNIVIADTLKSNGNFLLHHFIVNHLRANQPVIVIGLSQIFNHYFLIGRKLGINLQTLKQNQQFVFIDGLTHLTSYTQKAPFPSVTTPTTPNAVLNGTNVQEFYNAIRERVEASGPNPLVIIDDANVLLWAGFSHNDVLSLLHNIRVLIESVQGTLVTVVHADEEGNYDDESDSFVRTMLSRADIVLMVEPLQSGQSRDVHGQLSIINGPKQRGLVEAQALHYRLMDNNCTFFAKGIAQGVLVCQQQFPESAYPWYLVMTTQETLRTLLENLEAFKPTILPSPKHQRRRACVSIIIRWKGHEHNYKDKEAMATSWRQFLDKPWVKNNKSGGPELLFMQRATRTGDRWSGHVAFPGGKNEKDETDIETVVRETWEEVGLDLNTEDFIPVGRLDDREITSAQDGKLIMMLSPFVERLAYENDISLPSVASVHWIPLQFFLSVEPYSYRPMKIKLMNKMPPHLRSLAPVAQGLFGNMEVPAIDLPDGNAASPPRLWGLTLGMTSQLIRLTAETTSGRPIRSRNEKRLAFVDLERSPPKYSFPDIAVLVWLFFKIGITWQNIRGVRKRSRMWINSWVEDADLPLYYAALRKSLAVAGVLRVAGVMMMILKAYKLLKHRRGVVA
;
A
#
# COMPACT_ATOMS: atom_id res chain seq x y z
N MET A 1 -23.74 -4.36 23.94
CA MET A 1 -23.86 -2.90 23.68
C MET A 1 -23.29 -2.64 22.29
N GLY A 2 -23.38 -1.44 21.71
CA GLY A 2 -22.97 -1.26 20.32
C GLY A 2 -21.45 -1.37 20.08
N TYR A 3 -20.67 -1.18 21.14
CA TYR A 3 -19.21 -1.29 21.15
C TYR A 3 -18.66 -2.72 21.25
N ASP A 4 -19.49 -3.76 21.36
CA ASP A 4 -19.02 -5.14 21.59
C ASP A 4 -18.01 -5.61 20.52
N LYS A 5 -18.20 -5.18 19.25
CA LYS A 5 -17.25 -5.48 18.17
C LYS A 5 -15.98 -4.64 18.22
N LEU A 6 -16.06 -3.39 18.69
CA LEU A 6 -14.86 -2.58 18.92
C LEU A 6 -14.02 -3.20 20.05
N ASP A 7 -14.67 -3.56 21.16
CA ASP A 7 -14.02 -4.19 22.30
C ASP A 7 -13.37 -5.52 21.91
N ALA A 8 -14.05 -6.31 21.07
CA ALA A 8 -13.48 -7.54 20.50
C ALA A 8 -12.27 -7.29 19.59
N ALA A 9 -12.29 -6.22 18.79
CA ALA A 9 -11.19 -5.87 17.90
C ALA A 9 -9.96 -5.33 18.66
N LEU A 10 -10.19 -4.53 19.70
CA LEU A 10 -9.13 -4.04 20.59
C LEU A 10 -8.57 -5.16 21.48
N ALA A 11 -9.41 -6.13 21.85
CA ALA A 11 -9.05 -7.29 22.66
C ALA A 11 -8.37 -6.94 23.99
N TRP A 12 -8.73 -5.80 24.58
CA TRP A 12 -8.15 -5.36 25.85
C TRP A 12 -8.80 -6.03 27.06
N GLN A 13 -8.02 -6.22 28.12
CA GLN A 13 -8.53 -6.82 29.35
C GLN A 13 -9.60 -5.92 29.98
N ARG A 14 -10.79 -6.49 30.26
CA ARG A 14 -11.96 -5.78 30.83
C ARG A 14 -12.42 -4.56 30.01
N ASN A 15 -12.08 -4.50 28.72
CA ASN A 15 -12.36 -3.37 27.83
C ASN A 15 -11.73 -2.04 28.29
N LEU A 16 -10.60 -2.14 29.03
CA LEU A 16 -9.81 -1.01 29.47
C LEU A 16 -8.51 -0.94 28.66
N PRO A 17 -8.14 0.24 28.14
CA PRO A 17 -6.81 0.51 27.61
C PRO A 17 -5.67 -0.09 28.47
N PRO A 18 -4.58 -0.57 27.84
CA PRO A 18 -3.43 -1.10 28.57
C PRO A 18 -2.82 -0.03 29.49
N ALA A 19 -2.50 -0.41 30.74
CA ALA A 19 -1.85 0.49 31.68
C ALA A 19 -0.49 1.00 31.15
N GLY A 20 -0.18 2.27 31.35
CA GLY A 20 1.03 2.91 30.84
C GLY A 20 1.05 3.12 29.33
N SER A 21 -0.07 2.97 28.61
CA SER A 21 -0.12 3.17 27.16
C SER A 21 -0.38 4.64 26.78
N ASN A 22 0.16 5.02 25.63
CA ASN A 22 -0.14 6.27 24.94
C ASN A 22 -0.97 5.99 23.69
N ILE A 23 -2.25 6.34 23.73
CA ILE A 23 -3.20 6.13 22.63
C ILE A 23 -3.46 7.46 21.95
N VAL A 24 -3.34 7.49 20.62
CA VAL A 24 -3.69 8.66 19.81
C VAL A 24 -4.92 8.35 18.98
N ILE A 25 -5.96 9.16 19.14
CA ILE A 25 -7.12 9.16 18.24
C ILE A 25 -6.86 10.25 17.20
N ALA A 26 -6.73 9.85 15.95
CA ALA A 26 -6.60 10.78 14.83
C ALA A 26 -7.93 10.78 14.06
N ASP A 27 -8.60 11.92 14.02
CA ASP A 27 -9.86 12.09 13.35
C ASP A 27 -9.78 13.24 12.33
N THR A 28 -10.86 13.46 11.59
CA THR A 28 -10.92 14.48 10.54
C THR A 28 -12.15 15.37 10.73
N LEU A 29 -12.16 16.56 10.16
CA LEU A 29 -13.34 17.44 10.12
C LEU A 29 -14.62 16.72 9.63
N LYS A 30 -14.48 15.81 8.66
CA LYS A 30 -15.61 15.03 8.12
C LYS A 30 -16.03 13.87 9.00
N SER A 31 -15.22 13.44 9.95
CA SER A 31 -15.43 12.24 10.76
C SER A 31 -14.78 12.41 12.12
N ASN A 32 -15.57 12.91 13.08
CA ASN A 32 -15.13 13.19 14.44
C ASN A 32 -15.00 11.92 15.29
N GLY A 33 -13.91 11.81 16.06
CA GLY A 33 -13.53 10.67 16.89
C GLY A 33 -14.03 10.69 18.33
N ASN A 34 -14.75 11.72 18.79
CA ASN A 34 -15.15 11.91 20.20
C ASN A 34 -16.02 10.78 20.75
N PHE A 35 -16.74 10.04 19.90
CA PHE A 35 -17.50 8.87 20.35
C PHE A 35 -16.60 7.81 21.03
N LEU A 36 -15.33 7.70 20.62
CA LEU A 36 -14.34 6.82 21.25
C LEU A 36 -13.93 7.32 22.64
N LEU A 37 -13.78 8.64 22.83
CA LEU A 37 -13.49 9.22 24.14
C LEU A 37 -14.56 8.84 25.15
N HIS A 38 -15.83 9.01 24.79
CA HIS A 38 -16.93 8.67 25.68
C HIS A 38 -16.98 7.18 26.02
N HIS A 39 -16.64 6.30 25.06
CA HIS A 39 -16.50 4.86 25.33
C HIS A 39 -15.43 4.58 26.39
N PHE A 40 -14.25 5.18 26.26
CA PHE A 40 -13.15 5.00 27.22
C PHE A 40 -13.45 5.59 28.59
N ILE A 41 -14.07 6.78 28.65
CA ILE A 41 -14.53 7.40 29.91
C ILE A 41 -15.51 6.47 30.63
N VAL A 42 -16.51 5.98 29.92
CA VAL A 42 -17.58 5.13 30.49
C VAL A 42 -17.01 3.82 31.02
N ASN A 43 -16.11 3.17 30.29
CA ASN A 43 -15.51 1.89 30.71
C ASN A 43 -14.64 2.05 31.96
N HIS A 44 -13.80 3.09 32.05
CA HIS A 44 -12.97 3.31 33.26
C HIS A 44 -13.80 3.66 34.49
N LEU A 45 -14.82 4.51 34.34
CA LEU A 45 -15.70 4.87 35.46
C LEU A 45 -16.51 3.65 35.93
N ARG A 46 -16.97 2.78 35.02
CA ARG A 46 -17.60 1.50 35.39
C ARG A 46 -16.64 0.53 36.07
N ALA A 47 -15.36 0.59 35.74
CA ALA A 47 -14.31 -0.16 36.42
C ALA A 47 -13.86 0.49 37.75
N ASN A 48 -14.51 1.56 38.19
CA ASN A 48 -14.18 2.31 39.41
C ASN A 48 -12.75 2.88 39.39
N GLN A 49 -12.26 3.26 38.21
CA GLN A 49 -10.97 3.91 38.00
C GLN A 49 -11.14 5.41 37.75
N PRO A 50 -10.18 6.24 38.22
CA PRO A 50 -10.27 7.69 38.07
C PRO A 50 -10.09 8.12 36.61
N VAL A 51 -10.84 9.14 36.20
CA VAL A 51 -10.77 9.72 34.85
C VAL A 51 -10.57 11.22 34.94
N ILE A 52 -9.59 11.73 34.19
CA ILE A 52 -9.26 13.15 34.07
C ILE A 52 -9.41 13.55 32.60
N VAL A 53 -10.27 14.52 32.32
CA VAL A 53 -10.49 15.05 30.97
C VAL A 53 -10.01 16.50 30.93
N ILE A 54 -9.11 16.78 30.01
CA ILE A 54 -8.66 18.14 29.66
C ILE A 54 -9.41 18.53 28.38
N GLY A 55 -10.45 19.34 28.53
CA GLY A 55 -11.30 19.77 27.43
C GLY A 55 -10.75 21.02 26.77
N LEU A 56 -10.16 20.89 25.58
CA LEU A 56 -9.70 22.03 24.78
C LEU A 56 -10.72 22.39 23.68
N SER A 57 -11.51 21.43 23.20
CA SER A 57 -12.54 21.66 22.17
C SER A 57 -13.96 21.82 22.75
N GLN A 58 -14.28 21.14 23.86
CA GLN A 58 -15.64 21.08 24.42
C GLN A 58 -15.68 21.42 25.93
N ILE A 59 -16.78 22.05 26.36
CA ILE A 59 -17.04 22.34 27.79
C ILE A 59 -17.60 21.12 28.54
N PHE A 60 -17.51 21.10 29.88
CA PHE A 60 -18.00 20.00 30.72
C PHE A 60 -19.45 19.57 30.43
N ASN A 61 -20.33 20.51 30.09
CA ASN A 61 -21.74 20.22 29.80
C ASN A 61 -21.90 19.24 28.61
N HIS A 62 -21.01 19.29 27.61
CA HIS A 62 -20.98 18.35 26.49
C HIS A 62 -20.80 16.91 26.99
N TYR A 63 -19.75 16.70 27.80
CA TYR A 63 -19.43 15.41 28.39
C TYR A 63 -20.53 14.89 29.32
N PHE A 64 -21.10 15.78 30.14
CA PHE A 64 -22.18 15.43 31.04
C PHE A 64 -23.43 14.92 30.30
N LEU A 65 -23.86 15.62 29.25
CA LEU A 65 -25.05 15.24 28.47
C LEU A 65 -24.86 13.89 27.75
N ILE A 66 -23.68 13.66 27.17
CA ILE A 66 -23.39 12.39 26.48
C ILE A 66 -23.21 11.25 27.49
N GLY A 67 -22.49 11.48 28.60
CA GLY A 67 -22.37 10.53 29.69
C GLY A 67 -23.74 10.07 30.19
N ARG A 68 -24.70 11.01 30.36
CA ARG A 68 -26.07 10.70 30.76
C ARG A 68 -26.79 9.81 29.74
N LYS A 69 -26.62 10.04 28.43
CA LYS A 69 -27.16 9.17 27.37
C LYS A 69 -26.55 7.76 27.41
N LEU A 70 -25.29 7.64 27.81
CA LEU A 70 -24.57 6.37 27.98
C LEU A 70 -24.81 5.71 29.36
N GLY A 71 -25.70 6.29 30.17
CA GLY A 71 -26.13 5.72 31.45
C GLY A 71 -25.24 6.05 32.65
N ILE A 72 -24.38 7.07 32.56
CA ILE A 72 -23.51 7.52 33.66
C ILE A 72 -23.81 8.98 34.02
N ASN A 73 -23.87 9.28 35.32
CA ASN A 73 -23.98 10.65 35.80
C ASN A 73 -22.60 11.21 36.20
N LEU A 74 -21.96 11.94 35.28
CA LEU A 74 -20.63 12.54 35.52
C LEU A 74 -20.62 13.58 36.64
N GLN A 75 -21.74 14.25 36.91
CA GLN A 75 -21.83 15.24 37.99
C GLN A 75 -21.67 14.58 39.36
N THR A 76 -22.31 13.43 39.58
CA THR A 76 -22.17 12.66 40.82
C THR A 76 -20.75 12.11 40.96
N LEU A 77 -20.17 11.58 39.88
CA LEU A 77 -18.80 11.06 39.89
C LEU A 77 -17.75 12.15 40.12
N LYS A 78 -18.04 13.38 39.66
CA LYS A 78 -17.23 14.57 39.95
C LYS A 78 -17.27 14.96 41.42
N GLN A 79 -18.43 14.89 42.07
CA GLN A 79 -18.56 15.11 43.52
C GLN A 79 -17.80 14.06 44.33
N ASN A 80 -17.77 12.82 43.85
CA ASN A 80 -17.02 11.72 44.45
C ASN A 80 -15.53 11.68 44.08
N GLN A 81 -15.01 12.70 43.38
CA GLN A 81 -13.62 12.81 42.91
C GLN A 81 -13.15 11.67 41.98
N GLN A 82 -14.07 10.88 41.41
CA GLN A 82 -13.74 9.84 40.43
C GLN A 82 -13.62 10.38 39.01
N PHE A 83 -14.23 11.53 38.74
CA PHE A 83 -14.15 12.22 37.46
C PHE A 83 -13.68 13.66 37.67
N VAL A 84 -12.63 14.06 36.97
CA VAL A 84 -12.07 15.42 37.02
C VAL A 84 -12.13 16.02 35.62
N PHE A 85 -12.74 17.19 35.49
CA PHE A 85 -12.75 17.96 34.25
C PHE A 85 -11.94 19.24 34.41
N ILE A 86 -10.93 19.41 33.57
CA ILE A 86 -10.08 20.60 33.49
C ILE A 86 -10.51 21.35 32.22
N ASP A 87 -11.00 22.58 32.40
CA ASP A 87 -11.38 23.44 31.28
C ASP A 87 -10.15 24.13 30.70
N GLY A 88 -9.79 23.76 29.48
CA GLY A 88 -8.69 24.36 28.73
C GLY A 88 -9.16 25.33 27.63
N LEU A 89 -10.46 25.56 27.47
CA LEU A 89 -11.02 26.36 26.38
C LEU A 89 -11.37 27.79 26.81
N THR A 90 -12.09 27.93 27.93
CA THR A 90 -12.77 29.21 28.26
C THR A 90 -11.80 30.36 28.54
N HIS A 91 -10.59 30.10 29.00
CA HIS A 91 -9.60 31.15 29.34
C HIS A 91 -8.33 31.10 28.48
N LEU A 92 -8.33 30.28 27.43
CA LEU A 92 -7.16 30.03 26.60
C LEU A 92 -6.65 31.26 25.84
N THR A 93 -7.55 32.12 25.38
CA THR A 93 -7.21 33.32 24.59
C THR A 93 -7.88 34.56 25.18
N SER A 94 -7.38 35.75 24.84
CA SER A 94 -7.99 37.03 25.24
C SER A 94 -9.43 37.20 24.73
N TYR A 95 -9.79 36.49 23.65
CA TYR A 95 -11.15 36.43 23.14
C TYR A 95 -12.04 35.54 24.00
N THR A 96 -11.61 34.32 24.32
CA THR A 96 -12.41 33.36 25.09
C THR A 96 -12.60 33.80 26.54
N GLN A 97 -11.66 34.55 27.12
CA GLN A 97 -11.79 35.13 28.47
C GLN A 97 -13.02 36.01 28.68
N LYS A 98 -13.62 36.52 27.60
CA LYS A 98 -14.85 37.32 27.66
C LYS A 98 -16.13 36.47 27.71
N ALA A 99 -16.02 35.16 27.50
CA ALA A 99 -17.16 34.25 27.49
C ALA A 99 -17.74 34.09 28.91
N PRO A 100 -19.06 33.91 29.05
CA PRO A 100 -19.68 33.68 30.35
C PRO A 100 -19.16 32.39 30.99
N PHE A 101 -18.58 32.51 32.18
CA PHE A 101 -18.09 31.36 32.96
C PHE A 101 -19.11 30.98 34.06
N PRO A 102 -19.41 29.69 34.28
CA PRO A 102 -20.37 29.28 35.30
C PRO A 102 -19.88 29.65 36.71
N SER A 103 -20.80 30.09 37.58
CA SER A 103 -20.48 30.42 38.97
C SER A 103 -19.94 29.22 39.74
N VAL A 104 -19.12 29.44 40.77
CA VAL A 104 -18.47 28.38 41.57
C VAL A 104 -19.46 27.33 42.12
N THR A 105 -20.71 27.71 42.37
CA THR A 105 -21.77 26.85 42.91
C THR A 105 -22.53 26.04 41.85
N THR A 106 -22.32 26.31 40.55
CA THR A 106 -23.03 25.63 39.49
C THR A 106 -22.48 24.21 39.31
N PRO A 107 -23.33 23.18 39.19
CA PRO A 107 -22.86 21.82 38.95
C PRO A 107 -21.96 21.63 37.74
N THR A 108 -22.16 22.47 36.72
CA THR A 108 -21.44 22.43 35.45
C THR A 108 -20.06 23.11 35.51
N THR A 109 -19.69 23.70 36.65
CA THR A 109 -18.41 24.38 36.82
C THR A 109 -17.26 23.37 36.75
N PRO A 110 -16.19 23.62 35.98
CA PRO A 110 -15.06 22.69 35.87
C PRO A 110 -14.30 22.56 37.20
N ASN A 111 -13.52 21.49 37.36
CA ASN A 111 -12.69 21.27 38.57
C ASN A 111 -11.46 22.17 38.61
N ALA A 112 -10.93 22.53 37.45
CA ALA A 112 -9.81 23.43 37.27
C ALA A 112 -9.94 24.12 35.92
N VAL A 113 -9.20 25.20 35.75
CA VAL A 113 -9.12 25.95 34.49
C VAL A 113 -7.65 26.13 34.15
N LEU A 114 -7.29 25.92 32.89
CA LEU A 114 -5.97 26.24 32.38
C LEU A 114 -5.89 27.75 32.12
N ASN A 115 -5.49 28.48 33.16
CA ASN A 115 -5.28 29.92 33.12
C ASN A 115 -3.78 30.18 33.04
N GLY A 116 -3.30 30.63 31.89
CA GLY A 116 -1.88 30.90 31.71
C GLY A 116 -1.52 31.24 30.27
N THR A 117 -0.46 32.02 30.11
CA THR A 117 0.19 32.25 28.80
C THR A 117 1.32 31.26 28.53
N ASN A 118 1.60 30.37 29.49
CA ASN A 118 2.73 29.44 29.45
C ASN A 118 2.27 28.00 29.68
N VAL A 119 2.73 27.09 28.82
CA VAL A 119 2.48 25.64 28.92
C VAL A 119 2.94 25.03 30.25
N GLN A 120 3.91 25.63 30.95
CA GLN A 120 4.38 25.15 32.25
C GLN A 120 3.31 25.26 33.33
N GLU A 121 2.48 26.30 33.29
CA GLU A 121 1.37 26.46 34.23
C GLU A 121 0.30 25.40 33.96
N PHE A 122 0.08 25.06 32.68
CA PHE A 122 -0.84 23.99 32.29
C PHE A 122 -0.34 22.63 32.81
N TYR A 123 0.96 22.35 32.65
CA TYR A 123 1.58 21.14 33.19
C TYR A 123 1.38 21.03 34.70
N ASN A 124 1.63 22.10 35.46
CA ASN A 124 1.49 22.08 36.91
C ASN A 124 0.04 21.83 37.37
N ALA A 125 -0.94 22.46 36.69
CA ALA A 125 -2.36 22.25 36.99
C ALA A 125 -2.80 20.80 36.70
N ILE A 126 -2.33 20.21 35.61
CA ILE A 126 -2.58 18.80 35.27
C ILE A 126 -1.90 17.89 36.29
N ARG A 127 -0.64 18.19 36.64
CA ARG A 127 0.17 17.39 37.56
C ARG A 127 -0.48 17.24 38.93
N GLU A 128 -0.93 18.34 39.53
CA GLU A 128 -1.60 18.32 40.84
C GLU A 128 -2.80 17.36 40.86
N ARG A 129 -3.57 17.30 39.76
CA ARG A 129 -4.76 16.44 39.67
C ARG A 129 -4.45 14.99 39.35
N VAL A 130 -3.45 14.73 38.52
CA VAL A 130 -2.99 13.36 38.24
C VAL A 130 -2.42 12.74 39.51
N GLU A 131 -1.53 13.45 40.22
CA GLU A 131 -0.94 12.96 41.48
C GLU A 131 -1.99 12.74 42.57
N ALA A 132 -3.04 13.58 42.64
CA ALA A 132 -4.14 13.41 43.59
C ALA A 132 -5.12 12.26 43.25
N SER A 133 -5.16 11.80 42.00
CA SER A 133 -6.17 10.84 41.53
C SER A 133 -5.91 9.38 41.95
N GLY A 134 -4.67 9.04 42.34
CA GLY A 134 -4.28 7.67 42.66
C GLY A 134 -3.81 6.87 41.42
N PRO A 135 -3.67 5.54 41.54
CA PRO A 135 -3.05 4.71 40.50
C PRO A 135 -4.00 4.41 39.33
N ASN A 136 -3.41 4.19 38.15
CA ASN A 136 -4.10 3.84 36.90
C ASN A 136 -5.18 4.84 36.42
N PRO A 137 -4.95 6.16 36.45
CA PRO A 137 -5.91 7.12 35.90
C PRO A 137 -5.96 7.05 34.38
N LEU A 138 -7.14 7.26 33.81
CA LEU A 138 -7.29 7.62 32.40
C LEU A 138 -7.19 9.14 32.27
N VAL A 139 -6.19 9.63 31.54
CA VAL A 139 -6.05 11.06 31.22
C VAL A 139 -6.35 11.25 29.74
N ILE A 140 -7.34 12.11 29.44
CA ILE A 140 -7.74 12.47 28.10
C ILE A 140 -7.35 13.91 27.81
N ILE A 141 -6.73 14.14 26.66
CA ILE A 141 -6.55 15.46 26.06
C ILE A 141 -7.45 15.52 24.83
N ASP A 142 -8.56 16.24 24.96
CA ASP A 142 -9.56 16.42 23.91
C ASP A 142 -9.16 17.60 23.03
N ASP A 143 -8.55 17.26 21.89
CA ASP A 143 -8.06 18.12 20.82
C ASP A 143 -6.81 18.94 21.18
N ALA A 144 -5.65 18.32 20.98
CA ALA A 144 -4.37 18.99 21.23
C ALA A 144 -4.01 20.06 20.18
N ASN A 145 -4.64 20.04 18.99
CA ASN A 145 -4.38 21.00 17.92
C ASN A 145 -4.83 22.41 18.32
N VAL A 146 -5.86 22.53 19.17
CA VAL A 146 -6.34 23.82 19.71
C VAL A 146 -5.24 24.64 20.39
N LEU A 147 -4.24 23.99 21.01
CA LEU A 147 -3.11 24.71 21.59
C LEU A 147 -2.25 25.39 20.52
N LEU A 148 -2.05 24.76 19.37
CA LEU A 148 -1.34 25.39 18.24
C LEU A 148 -2.16 26.56 17.69
N TRP A 149 -3.47 26.36 17.50
CA TRP A 149 -4.38 27.41 17.02
C TRP A 149 -4.51 28.60 17.98
N ALA A 150 -4.34 28.37 19.28
CA ALA A 150 -4.30 29.42 20.28
C ALA A 150 -2.98 30.23 20.29
N GLY A 151 -2.00 29.85 19.45
CA GLY A 151 -0.74 30.57 19.25
C GLY A 151 0.43 30.07 20.11
N PHE A 152 0.32 28.91 20.75
CA PHE A 152 1.45 28.30 21.45
C PHE A 152 2.44 27.70 20.46
N SER A 153 3.74 27.79 20.76
CA SER A 153 4.75 27.28 19.85
C SER A 153 4.69 25.74 19.77
N HIS A 154 4.97 25.21 18.58
CA HIS A 154 4.99 23.77 18.32
C HIS A 154 5.87 22.99 19.32
N ASN A 155 7.06 23.52 19.64
CA ASN A 155 8.00 22.89 20.55
C ASN A 155 7.50 22.88 22.00
N ASP A 156 6.81 23.94 22.42
CA ASP A 156 6.25 24.05 23.77
C ASP A 156 5.10 23.04 23.97
N VAL A 157 4.21 22.91 22.98
CA VAL A 157 3.11 21.94 23.01
C VAL A 157 3.65 20.51 23.03
N LEU A 158 4.62 20.18 22.19
CA LEU A 158 5.25 18.85 22.20
C LEU A 158 5.97 18.54 23.52
N SER A 159 6.65 19.54 24.10
CA SER A 159 7.31 19.40 25.40
C SER A 159 6.29 19.16 26.52
N LEU A 160 5.18 19.90 26.51
CA LEU A 160 4.06 19.70 27.44
C LEU A 160 3.50 18.28 27.34
N LEU A 161 3.16 17.81 26.14
CA LEU A 161 2.60 16.48 25.92
C LEU A 161 3.59 15.37 26.29
N HIS A 162 4.89 15.57 26.04
CA HIS A 162 5.93 14.65 26.49
C HIS A 162 6.00 14.57 28.01
N ASN A 163 5.99 15.71 28.70
CA ASN A 163 6.04 15.75 30.16
C ASN A 163 4.77 15.13 30.80
N ILE A 164 3.59 15.38 30.22
CA ILE A 164 2.34 14.74 30.65
C ILE A 164 2.42 13.22 30.48
N ARG A 165 2.94 12.73 29.35
CA ARG A 165 3.15 11.29 29.14
C ARG A 165 4.05 10.70 30.23
N VAL A 166 5.21 11.31 30.51
CA VAL A 166 6.15 10.83 31.53
C VAL A 166 5.50 10.80 32.92
N LEU A 167 4.72 11.82 33.25
CA LEU A 167 3.95 11.86 34.49
C LEU A 167 2.94 10.71 34.59
N ILE A 168 2.18 10.46 33.51
CA ILE A 168 1.16 9.40 33.47
C ILE A 168 1.80 8.01 33.59
N GLU A 169 2.95 7.80 32.93
CA GLU A 169 3.73 6.56 33.06
C GLU A 169 4.15 6.31 34.52
N SER A 170 4.49 7.37 35.29
CA SER A 170 4.86 7.24 36.70
C SER A 170 3.74 6.75 37.63
N VAL A 171 2.47 6.99 37.26
CA VAL A 171 1.27 6.54 38.00
C VAL A 171 0.59 5.33 37.37
N GLN A 172 1.24 4.69 36.39
CA GLN A 172 0.71 3.58 35.58
C GLN A 172 -0.63 3.93 34.88
N GLY A 173 -0.87 5.22 34.64
CA GLY A 173 -2.07 5.69 33.97
C GLY A 173 -2.04 5.44 32.46
N THR A 174 -3.15 5.74 31.79
CA THR A 174 -3.25 5.71 30.34
C THR A 174 -3.47 7.11 29.80
N LEU A 175 -2.71 7.50 28.78
CA LEU A 175 -2.89 8.77 28.07
C LEU A 175 -3.67 8.51 26.78
N VAL A 176 -4.76 9.24 26.57
CA VAL A 176 -5.48 9.31 25.30
C VAL A 176 -5.41 10.74 24.80
N THR A 177 -4.90 10.97 23.59
CA THR A 177 -4.86 12.29 22.97
C THR A 177 -5.62 12.27 21.65
N VAL A 178 -6.55 13.22 21.48
CA VAL A 178 -7.19 13.46 20.20
C VAL A 178 -6.37 14.49 19.43
N VAL A 179 -6.13 14.19 18.16
CA VAL A 179 -5.51 15.10 17.20
C VAL A 179 -6.37 15.18 15.95
N HIS A 180 -6.58 16.39 15.46
CA HIS A 180 -7.28 16.64 14.21
C HIS A 180 -6.29 16.57 13.06
N ALA A 181 -6.53 15.64 12.14
CA ALA A 181 -5.66 15.32 11.05
C ALA A 181 -6.38 15.55 9.72
N ASP A 182 -6.69 16.83 9.49
CA ASP A 182 -7.54 17.25 8.40
C ASP A 182 -6.88 17.10 7.03
N GLU A 183 -7.65 16.57 6.08
CA GLU A 183 -7.21 16.38 4.68
C GLU A 183 -7.54 17.58 3.78
N GLU A 184 -8.30 18.58 4.25
CA GLU A 184 -8.83 19.69 3.43
C GLU A 184 -8.40 21.06 3.97
N GLY A 185 -7.40 21.67 3.32
CA GLY A 185 -6.93 23.03 3.59
C GLY A 185 -5.54 23.26 2.99
N ASN A 186 -5.11 24.52 2.86
CA ASN A 186 -3.70 24.83 2.57
C ASN A 186 -2.86 24.17 3.67
N TYR A 187 -1.96 23.25 3.28
CA TYR A 187 -1.11 22.50 4.20
C TYR A 187 -0.42 23.42 5.20
N ASP A 188 -0.89 23.42 6.45
CA ASP A 188 -0.18 24.03 7.56
C ASP A 188 0.92 23.05 7.98
N ASP A 189 2.13 23.31 7.47
CA ASP A 189 3.32 22.50 7.72
C ASP A 189 3.57 22.27 9.23
N GLU A 190 3.14 23.19 10.10
CA GLU A 190 3.31 23.06 11.55
C GLU A 190 2.31 22.07 12.16
N SER A 191 1.03 22.14 11.77
CA SER A 191 -0.03 21.21 12.21
C SER A 191 0.22 19.79 11.70
N ASP A 192 0.64 19.64 10.44
CA ASP A 192 0.97 18.33 9.86
C ASP A 192 2.16 17.67 10.55
N SER A 193 3.23 18.46 10.81
CA SER A 193 4.39 18.00 11.57
C SER A 193 3.97 17.54 12.98
N PHE A 194 3.00 18.22 13.58
CA PHE A 194 2.56 17.95 14.95
C PHE A 194 1.83 16.62 15.02
N VAL A 195 0.84 16.43 14.14
CA VAL A 195 0.07 15.18 14.03
C VAL A 195 1.01 14.00 13.78
N ARG A 196 1.97 14.13 12.86
CA ARG A 196 2.97 13.06 12.60
C ARG A 196 3.81 12.75 13.83
N THR A 197 4.23 13.78 14.55
CA THR A 197 5.03 13.67 15.76
C THR A 197 4.26 12.95 16.88
N MET A 198 2.96 13.22 17.01
CA MET A 198 2.05 12.54 17.93
C MET A 198 1.86 11.07 17.57
N LEU A 199 1.54 10.78 16.31
CA LEU A 199 1.32 9.42 15.82
C LEU A 199 2.58 8.54 15.96
N SER A 200 3.77 9.10 15.71
CA SER A 200 5.03 8.36 15.88
C SER A 200 5.37 8.02 17.34
N ARG A 201 4.75 8.71 18.31
CA ARG A 201 4.92 8.47 19.75
C ARG A 201 3.83 7.61 20.37
N ALA A 202 2.75 7.34 19.63
CA ALA A 202 1.67 6.49 20.08
C ALA A 202 2.12 5.03 20.22
N ASP A 203 1.55 4.33 21.19
CA ASP A 203 1.62 2.88 21.31
C ASP A 203 0.47 2.23 20.51
N ILE A 204 -0.69 2.90 20.44
CA ILE A 204 -1.85 2.53 19.61
C ILE A 204 -2.40 3.79 18.95
N VAL A 205 -2.71 3.71 17.65
CA VAL A 205 -3.38 4.75 16.87
C VAL A 205 -4.77 4.27 16.47
N LEU A 206 -5.78 5.08 16.76
CA LEU A 206 -7.17 4.88 16.37
C LEU A 206 -7.53 5.96 15.36
N MET A 207 -7.56 5.60 14.08
CA MET A 207 -7.75 6.54 12.98
C MET A 207 -9.21 6.52 12.51
N VAL A 208 -9.89 7.66 12.58
CA VAL A 208 -11.31 7.83 12.29
C VAL A 208 -11.45 8.64 11.00
N GLU A 209 -11.98 8.00 9.96
CA GLU A 209 -11.91 8.51 8.60
C GLU A 209 -13.28 8.43 7.92
N PRO A 210 -13.60 9.36 6.99
CA PRO A 210 -14.76 9.22 6.13
C PRO A 210 -14.59 8.05 5.16
N LEU A 211 -15.70 7.61 4.56
CA LEU A 211 -15.62 6.62 3.48
C LEU A 211 -15.12 7.28 2.19
N GLN A 212 -14.07 6.74 1.56
CA GLN A 212 -13.56 7.27 0.28
C GLN A 212 -14.58 7.15 -0.87
N SER A 213 -15.56 6.23 -0.78
CA SER A 213 -16.65 6.11 -1.75
C SER A 213 -17.71 7.23 -1.63
N GLY A 214 -17.56 8.14 -0.67
CA GLY A 214 -18.55 9.16 -0.32
C GLY A 214 -19.51 8.74 0.78
N GLN A 215 -20.46 9.63 1.10
CA GLN A 215 -21.39 9.44 2.21
C GLN A 215 -22.36 8.27 1.97
N SER A 216 -22.61 7.49 3.01
CA SER A 216 -23.60 6.40 3.01
C SER A 216 -24.66 6.64 4.08
N ARG A 217 -25.90 6.21 3.81
CA ARG A 217 -27.01 6.30 4.77
C ARG A 217 -26.81 5.39 5.98
N ASP A 218 -26.12 4.27 5.78
CA ASP A 218 -26.01 3.20 6.77
C ASP A 218 -24.63 3.10 7.42
N VAL A 219 -23.64 3.83 6.91
CA VAL A 219 -22.24 3.82 7.38
C VAL A 219 -21.74 5.26 7.43
N HIS A 220 -21.29 5.70 8.60
CA HIS A 220 -20.82 7.07 8.80
C HIS A 220 -19.33 7.24 8.52
N GLY A 221 -18.52 6.19 8.75
CA GLY A 221 -17.10 6.23 8.49
C GLY A 221 -16.40 4.90 8.75
N GLN A 222 -15.08 4.95 8.72
CA GLN A 222 -14.15 3.87 9.00
C GLN A 222 -13.32 4.20 10.26
N LEU A 223 -13.06 3.18 11.07
CA LEU A 223 -12.11 3.18 12.17
C LEU A 223 -10.99 2.20 11.84
N SER A 224 -9.75 2.68 11.75
CA SER A 224 -8.55 1.88 11.57
C SER A 224 -7.79 1.79 12.90
N ILE A 225 -7.49 0.57 13.35
CA ILE A 225 -6.73 0.27 14.58
C ILE A 225 -5.32 -0.12 14.18
N ILE A 226 -4.36 0.73 14.53
CA ILE A 226 -2.97 0.63 14.09
C ILE A 226 -2.06 0.57 15.30
N ASN A 227 -1.15 -0.42 15.33
CA ASN A 227 -0.14 -0.49 16.37
C ASN A 227 0.94 0.58 16.14
N GLY A 228 1.32 1.25 17.22
CA GLY A 228 2.35 2.28 17.22
C GLY A 228 3.74 1.75 16.85
N PRO A 229 4.72 2.63 16.57
CA PRO A 229 6.02 2.23 16.02
C PRO A 229 6.80 1.25 16.90
N LYS A 230 6.61 1.31 18.23
CA LYS A 230 7.27 0.43 19.22
C LYS A 230 6.71 -0.99 19.24
N GLN A 231 5.49 -1.21 18.75
CA GLN A 231 4.78 -2.49 18.77
C GLN A 231 4.58 -3.09 17.36
N ARG A 232 5.36 -2.63 16.38
CA ARG A 232 5.32 -3.10 14.98
C ARG A 232 5.61 -4.60 14.90
N GLY A 233 4.64 -5.38 14.40
CA GLY A 233 4.80 -6.79 14.04
C GLY A 233 4.05 -7.82 14.90
N LEU A 234 3.32 -7.39 15.94
CA LEU A 234 2.62 -8.32 16.84
C LEU A 234 1.18 -8.64 16.41
N VAL A 235 0.48 -7.72 15.71
CA VAL A 235 -0.90 -7.91 15.22
C VAL A 235 -1.11 -7.13 13.91
N GLU A 236 -1.84 -7.72 12.97
CA GLU A 236 -2.27 -7.13 11.70
C GLU A 236 -3.19 -5.92 11.95
N ALA A 237 -3.00 -4.82 11.20
CA ALA A 237 -3.85 -3.63 11.35
C ALA A 237 -5.31 -3.99 11.02
N GLN A 238 -6.24 -3.63 11.91
CA GLN A 238 -7.65 -3.97 11.74
C GLN A 238 -8.42 -2.72 11.32
N ALA A 239 -9.40 -2.88 10.44
CA ALA A 239 -10.28 -1.79 10.04
C ALA A 239 -11.75 -2.21 10.18
N LEU A 240 -12.52 -1.35 10.83
CA LEU A 240 -13.94 -1.50 11.07
C LEU A 240 -14.68 -0.35 10.41
N HIS A 241 -15.88 -0.59 9.91
CA HIS A 241 -16.79 0.50 9.61
C HIS A 241 -17.66 0.77 10.84
N TYR A 242 -18.07 2.02 11.01
CA TYR A 242 -18.92 2.43 12.13
C TYR A 242 -20.16 3.19 11.67
N ARG A 243 -21.22 3.09 12.49
CA ARG A 243 -22.45 3.85 12.36
C ARG A 243 -22.84 4.42 13.72
N LEU A 244 -22.91 5.75 13.78
CA LEU A 244 -23.40 6.48 14.94
C LEU A 244 -24.93 6.45 14.96
N MET A 245 -25.49 6.27 16.15
CA MET A 245 -26.92 6.32 16.46
C MET A 245 -27.11 7.26 17.65
N ASP A 246 -28.34 7.73 17.90
CA ASP A 246 -28.61 8.76 18.93
C ASP A 246 -28.07 8.41 20.34
N ASN A 247 -28.09 7.13 20.69
CA ASN A 247 -27.73 6.62 22.02
C ASN A 247 -26.64 5.53 22.00
N ASN A 248 -26.04 5.21 20.84
CA ASN A 248 -25.08 4.12 20.72
C ASN A 248 -24.24 4.22 19.44
N CYS A 249 -23.11 3.51 19.37
CA CYS A 249 -22.32 3.36 18.15
C CYS A 249 -22.29 1.88 17.76
N THR A 250 -22.45 1.55 16.48
CA THR A 250 -22.37 0.16 16.00
C THR A 250 -21.20 -0.02 15.05
N PHE A 251 -20.45 -1.11 15.22
CA PHE A 251 -19.30 -1.43 14.38
C PHE A 251 -19.56 -2.68 13.54
N PHE A 252 -18.92 -2.77 12.39
CA PHE A 252 -19.03 -3.90 11.47
C PHE A 252 -17.73 -4.12 10.72
N ALA A 253 -17.42 -5.40 10.47
CA ALA A 253 -16.29 -5.75 9.62
C ALA A 253 -16.55 -5.29 8.19
N LYS A 254 -15.47 -4.99 7.46
CA LYS A 254 -15.52 -4.60 6.06
C LYS A 254 -16.30 -5.64 5.23
N GLY A 255 -17.27 -5.18 4.44
CA GLY A 255 -18.04 -6.00 3.49
C GLY A 255 -19.32 -6.67 3.99
N ILE A 256 -19.78 -6.42 5.23
CA ILE A 256 -21.00 -7.06 5.79
C ILE A 256 -22.26 -6.18 5.68
N ALA A 257 -22.12 -4.86 5.46
CA ALA A 257 -23.27 -3.96 5.36
C ALA A 257 -24.04 -4.12 4.02
N GLN A 258 -25.35 -4.39 4.08
CA GLN A 258 -26.21 -4.42 2.89
C GLN A 258 -26.19 -3.05 2.20
N GLY A 259 -25.94 -3.02 0.88
CA GLY A 259 -25.95 -1.80 0.07
C GLY A 259 -24.61 -1.07 -0.08
N VAL A 260 -23.53 -1.53 0.55
CA VAL A 260 -22.18 -0.99 0.33
C VAL A 260 -21.44 -1.90 -0.65
N LEU A 261 -21.27 -1.44 -1.90
CA LEU A 261 -20.39 -2.09 -2.87
C LEU A 261 -18.96 -2.07 -2.33
N VAL A 262 -18.37 -3.25 -2.17
CA VAL A 262 -17.01 -3.42 -1.69
C VAL A 262 -16.05 -2.96 -2.79
N CYS A 263 -15.64 -1.69 -2.72
CA CYS A 263 -14.34 -1.31 -3.25
C CYS A 263 -13.31 -1.85 -2.25
N GLN A 264 -12.34 -2.66 -2.71
CA GLN A 264 -11.19 -3.03 -1.88
C GLN A 264 -10.38 -1.77 -1.61
N GLN A 265 -10.73 -1.04 -0.56
CA GLN A 265 -10.02 0.17 -0.14
C GLN A 265 -8.65 -0.20 0.41
N GLN A 266 -7.63 0.19 -0.35
CA GLN A 266 -6.28 0.47 0.16
C GLN A 266 -6.40 1.48 1.30
N PHE A 267 -5.61 1.31 2.36
CA PHE A 267 -5.43 2.37 3.36
C PHE A 267 -5.05 3.66 2.64
N PRO A 268 -5.58 4.84 3.02
CA PRO A 268 -5.19 6.09 2.36
C PRO A 268 -3.69 6.33 2.55
N GLU A 269 -2.92 6.01 1.50
CA GLU A 269 -1.48 6.21 1.42
C GLU A 269 -1.08 7.71 1.45
N SER A 270 -2.06 8.64 1.44
CA SER A 270 -1.85 10.09 1.32
C SER A 270 -1.81 10.88 2.64
N ALA A 271 -2.34 10.36 3.76
CA ALA A 271 -2.55 11.20 4.96
C ALA A 271 -1.45 11.12 6.03
N TYR A 272 -0.66 10.04 6.12
CA TYR A 272 0.27 9.85 7.28
C TYR A 272 1.60 9.14 6.93
N PRO A 273 2.63 9.88 6.46
CA PRO A 273 3.86 9.31 5.92
C PRO A 273 4.91 8.80 6.95
N TRP A 274 4.57 8.69 8.24
CA TRP A 274 5.42 7.93 9.19
C TRP A 274 5.27 6.40 9.03
N TYR A 275 4.38 5.96 8.14
CA TYR A 275 4.33 4.64 7.54
C TYR A 275 5.45 4.46 6.48
N LEU A 276 6.71 4.67 6.87
CA LEU A 276 7.91 4.22 6.14
C LEU A 276 7.89 4.49 4.62
N VAL A 277 7.99 5.76 4.21
CA VAL A 277 8.38 6.07 2.84
C VAL A 277 9.37 7.23 2.87
N MET A 278 10.51 7.07 2.19
CA MET A 278 11.27 8.19 1.65
C MET A 278 10.29 9.22 1.04
N THR A 279 10.58 10.51 1.09
CA THR A 279 9.74 11.47 0.34
C THR A 279 9.65 11.04 -1.14
N THR A 280 8.57 11.38 -1.85
CA THR A 280 8.42 11.03 -3.28
C THR A 280 9.63 11.52 -4.11
N GLN A 281 10.21 12.64 -3.69
CA GLN A 281 11.45 13.19 -4.24
C GLN A 281 12.70 12.38 -3.88
N GLU A 282 12.88 11.98 -2.62
CA GLU A 282 13.99 11.12 -2.19
C GLU A 282 13.96 9.77 -2.91
N THR A 283 12.78 9.17 -3.04
CA THR A 283 12.56 7.93 -3.77
C THR A 283 13.02 8.07 -5.22
N LEU A 284 12.58 9.13 -5.90
CA LEU A 284 13.01 9.42 -7.27
C LEU A 284 14.51 9.68 -7.35
N ARG A 285 15.07 10.42 -6.40
CA ARG A 285 16.53 10.68 -6.33
C ARG A 285 17.31 9.38 -6.24
N THR A 286 16.97 8.52 -5.28
CA THR A 286 17.64 7.23 -5.09
C THR A 286 17.53 6.36 -6.34
N LEU A 287 16.36 6.30 -6.97
CA LEU A 287 16.17 5.59 -8.24
C LEU A 287 17.12 6.09 -9.33
N LEU A 288 17.18 7.41 -9.54
CA LEU A 288 17.98 8.02 -10.59
C LEU A 288 19.48 7.87 -10.33
N GLU A 289 19.93 8.03 -9.08
CA GLU A 289 21.33 7.78 -8.68
C GLU A 289 21.74 6.33 -8.92
N ASN A 290 20.87 5.38 -8.57
CA ASN A 290 21.13 3.96 -8.77
C ASN A 290 21.09 3.57 -10.24
N LEU A 291 20.19 4.16 -11.05
CA LEU A 291 20.15 3.95 -12.50
C LEU A 291 21.42 4.46 -13.18
N GLU A 292 21.92 5.63 -12.79
CA GLU A 292 23.17 6.19 -13.31
C GLU A 292 24.40 5.34 -12.92
N ALA A 293 24.38 4.76 -11.72
CA ALA A 293 25.42 3.84 -11.25
C ALA A 293 25.26 2.39 -11.77
N PHE A 294 24.09 2.03 -12.29
CA PHE A 294 23.77 0.68 -12.73
C PHE A 294 24.57 0.31 -13.98
N LYS A 295 25.18 -0.88 -13.98
CA LYS A 295 25.89 -1.42 -15.15
C LYS A 295 25.00 -2.45 -15.83
N PRO A 296 24.21 -2.08 -16.86
CA PRO A 296 23.28 -2.99 -17.51
C PRO A 296 24.05 -4.10 -18.22
N THR A 297 23.50 -5.31 -18.16
CA THR A 297 24.03 -6.40 -18.95
C THR A 297 23.50 -6.30 -20.38
N ILE A 298 24.43 -6.09 -21.30
CA ILE A 298 24.14 -6.00 -22.74
C ILE A 298 24.34 -7.37 -23.36
N LEU A 299 23.30 -7.89 -24.00
CA LEU A 299 23.31 -9.21 -24.61
C LEU A 299 23.41 -9.08 -26.13
N PRO A 300 24.47 -9.62 -26.77
CA PRO A 300 24.64 -9.51 -28.22
C PRO A 300 23.65 -10.41 -28.95
N SER A 301 23.07 -9.89 -30.04
CA SER A 301 22.20 -10.69 -30.91
C SER A 301 23.00 -11.76 -31.65
N PRO A 302 22.63 -13.06 -31.55
CA PRO A 302 23.32 -14.12 -32.28
C PRO A 302 23.24 -13.92 -33.80
N LYS A 303 24.25 -14.39 -34.55
CA LYS A 303 24.30 -14.24 -36.03
C LYS A 303 23.05 -14.78 -36.74
N HIS A 304 22.39 -15.79 -36.16
CA HIS A 304 21.19 -16.43 -36.70
C HIS A 304 19.87 -15.77 -36.26
N GLN A 305 19.91 -14.82 -35.31
CA GLN A 305 18.75 -14.09 -34.81
C GLN A 305 19.14 -12.66 -34.45
N ARG A 306 19.12 -11.77 -35.46
CA ARG A 306 19.49 -10.36 -35.30
C ARG A 306 18.41 -9.49 -34.65
N ARG A 307 17.19 -10.01 -34.51
CA ARG A 307 16.01 -9.25 -34.09
C ARG A 307 16.12 -8.78 -32.64
N ARG A 308 15.94 -7.48 -32.43
CA ARG A 308 15.86 -6.82 -31.13
C ARG A 308 14.52 -6.10 -31.01
N ALA A 309 14.10 -5.88 -29.79
CA ALA A 309 12.98 -5.04 -29.44
C ALA A 309 13.41 -4.09 -28.33
N CYS A 310 12.98 -2.84 -28.41
CA CYS A 310 13.37 -1.80 -27.49
C CYS A 310 12.11 -1.16 -26.91
N VAL A 311 12.12 -0.89 -25.62
CA VAL A 311 10.99 -0.26 -24.92
C VAL A 311 11.45 0.90 -24.06
N SER A 312 10.61 1.93 -23.93
CA SER A 312 10.86 3.14 -23.17
C SER A 312 10.10 3.12 -21.84
N ILE A 313 10.82 3.15 -20.73
CA ILE A 313 10.28 3.37 -19.40
C ILE A 313 10.33 4.87 -19.14
N ILE A 314 9.20 5.54 -19.22
CA ILE A 314 9.11 7.00 -19.06
C ILE A 314 8.66 7.33 -17.64
N ILE A 315 9.46 8.13 -16.94
CA ILE A 315 9.16 8.66 -15.61
C ILE A 315 8.83 10.15 -15.74
N ARG A 316 7.68 10.60 -15.26
CA ARG A 316 7.34 12.04 -15.13
C ARG A 316 7.13 12.43 -13.68
N TRP A 317 7.18 13.73 -13.38
CA TRP A 317 6.70 14.28 -12.12
C TRP A 317 5.33 14.92 -12.31
N LYS A 318 4.30 14.45 -11.59
CA LYS A 318 2.98 15.07 -11.61
C LYS A 318 2.90 16.15 -10.53
N GLY A 319 2.62 17.39 -10.92
CA GLY A 319 2.35 18.51 -10.01
C GLY A 319 0.87 18.91 -10.04
N HIS A 320 0.36 19.41 -8.92
CA HIS A 320 -1.08 19.68 -8.75
C HIS A 320 -1.52 21.09 -9.17
N GLU A 321 -0.58 22.04 -9.33
CA GLU A 321 -0.91 23.48 -9.44
C GLU A 321 -0.05 24.32 -10.40
N HIS A 322 0.90 23.72 -11.12
CA HIS A 322 1.70 24.46 -12.09
C HIS A 322 1.35 24.07 -13.52
N ASN A 323 0.76 25.04 -14.23
CA ASN A 323 0.67 25.01 -15.68
C ASN A 323 2.11 25.12 -16.20
N TYR A 324 2.73 23.99 -16.54
CA TYR A 324 4.15 23.83 -16.91
C TYR A 324 4.63 24.66 -18.12
N LYS A 325 3.75 25.49 -18.67
CA LYS A 325 4.00 26.35 -19.84
C LYS A 325 4.77 27.63 -19.51
N ASP A 326 5.07 27.91 -18.24
CA ASP A 326 5.97 29.01 -17.88
C ASP A 326 7.43 28.61 -18.12
N LYS A 327 8.04 29.35 -19.06
CA LYS A 327 9.39 29.19 -19.63
C LYS A 327 10.52 29.39 -18.62
N GLU A 328 10.58 28.60 -17.55
CA GLU A 328 11.84 28.43 -16.84
C GLU A 328 12.86 27.73 -17.75
N ALA A 329 14.14 28.04 -17.57
CA ALA A 329 15.22 27.33 -18.27
C ALA A 329 15.07 25.80 -18.05
N MET A 330 15.07 25.06 -19.17
CA MET A 330 14.99 23.60 -19.20
C MET A 330 16.12 23.01 -18.34
N ALA A 331 15.80 21.98 -17.56
CA ALA A 331 16.82 21.25 -16.82
C ALA A 331 17.62 20.38 -17.78
N THR A 332 18.94 20.55 -17.84
CA THR A 332 19.82 19.75 -18.71
C THR A 332 20.26 18.44 -18.05
N SER A 333 20.05 18.30 -16.74
CA SER A 333 20.32 17.09 -15.99
C SER A 333 19.20 16.77 -15.02
N TRP A 334 19.06 15.50 -14.67
CA TRP A 334 18.08 15.06 -13.69
C TRP A 334 18.32 15.67 -12.29
N ARG A 335 19.58 16.00 -11.95
CA ARG A 335 19.93 16.69 -10.69
C ARG A 335 19.37 18.10 -10.64
N GLN A 336 19.60 18.88 -11.70
CA GLN A 336 19.05 20.23 -11.84
C GLN A 336 17.53 20.22 -11.82
N PHE A 337 16.92 19.19 -12.41
CA PHE A 337 15.47 18.99 -12.36
C PHE A 337 14.96 18.79 -10.93
N LEU A 338 15.59 17.93 -10.13
CA LEU A 338 15.17 17.71 -8.74
C LEU A 338 15.30 18.95 -7.87
N ASP A 339 16.22 19.86 -8.20
CA ASP A 339 16.41 21.13 -7.48
C ASP A 339 15.40 22.22 -7.87
N LYS A 340 14.56 21.98 -8.90
CA LYS A 340 13.51 22.93 -9.27
C LYS A 340 12.54 23.15 -8.11
N PRO A 341 12.12 24.39 -7.81
CA PRO A 341 11.27 24.70 -6.65
C PRO A 341 9.98 23.89 -6.61
N TRP A 342 9.36 23.66 -7.77
CA TRP A 342 8.11 22.91 -7.90
C TRP A 342 8.30 21.38 -7.85
N VAL A 343 9.52 20.86 -7.87
CA VAL A 343 9.83 19.44 -7.58
C VAL A 343 10.24 19.29 -6.13
N LYS A 344 11.04 20.22 -5.61
CA LYS A 344 11.59 20.20 -4.25
C LYS A 344 10.57 20.56 -3.17
N ASN A 345 9.67 21.50 -3.45
CA ASN A 345 8.71 22.02 -2.47
C ASN A 345 7.30 21.44 -2.65
N ASN A 346 7.08 20.62 -3.68
CA ASN A 346 5.76 20.06 -4.00
C ASN A 346 5.55 18.72 -3.30
N LYS A 347 4.90 18.78 -2.13
CA LYS A 347 4.59 17.61 -1.29
C LYS A 347 3.37 16.81 -1.77
N SER A 348 2.53 17.37 -2.65
CA SER A 348 1.33 16.72 -3.21
C SER A 348 1.57 16.06 -4.58
N GLY A 349 2.73 16.33 -5.19
CA GLY A 349 3.18 15.73 -6.43
C GLY A 349 4.06 14.50 -6.23
N GLY A 350 4.29 13.76 -7.32
CA GLY A 350 5.16 12.59 -7.27
C GLY A 350 5.51 12.00 -8.63
N PRO A 351 6.48 11.08 -8.64
CA PRO A 351 6.88 10.38 -9.85
C PRO A 351 5.78 9.42 -10.33
N GLU A 352 5.47 9.42 -11.62
CA GLU A 352 4.56 8.48 -12.27
C GLU A 352 5.29 7.75 -13.41
N LEU A 353 4.92 6.48 -13.64
CA LEU A 353 5.40 5.64 -14.73
C LEU A 353 4.35 5.57 -15.85
N LEU A 354 4.83 5.68 -17.09
CA LEU A 354 3.98 5.51 -18.26
C LEU A 354 3.78 4.04 -18.61
N PHE A 355 2.52 3.63 -18.74
CA PHE A 355 2.13 2.35 -19.34
C PHE A 355 1.17 2.58 -20.49
N MET A 356 1.24 1.72 -21.51
CA MET A 356 0.27 1.69 -22.60
C MET A 356 -0.43 0.33 -22.65
N GLN A 357 -1.70 0.34 -23.07
CA GLN A 357 -2.44 -0.88 -23.36
C GLN A 357 -2.50 -1.09 -24.87
N ARG A 358 -1.98 -2.24 -25.33
CA ARG A 358 -1.95 -2.58 -26.75
C ARG A 358 -3.37 -2.74 -27.30
N ALA A 359 -3.62 -2.18 -28.49
CA ALA A 359 -4.88 -2.38 -29.21
C ALA A 359 -5.17 -3.87 -29.46
N THR A 360 -6.45 -4.25 -29.45
CA THR A 360 -6.85 -5.64 -29.71
C THR A 360 -6.82 -5.91 -31.21
N ARG A 361 -5.92 -6.79 -31.67
CA ARG A 361 -5.80 -7.18 -33.09
C ARG A 361 -5.97 -8.69 -33.25
N THR A 362 -6.74 -9.12 -34.24
CA THR A 362 -6.94 -10.54 -34.54
C THR A 362 -5.62 -11.19 -34.96
N GLY A 363 -5.16 -12.17 -34.17
CA GLY A 363 -3.89 -12.88 -34.41
C GLY A 363 -2.65 -12.31 -33.70
N ASP A 364 -2.73 -11.13 -33.07
CA ASP A 364 -1.66 -10.63 -32.20
C ASP A 364 -1.72 -11.34 -30.84
N ARG A 365 -0.61 -12.00 -30.48
CA ARG A 365 -0.43 -12.74 -29.22
C ARG A 365 -0.37 -11.85 -27.99
N TRP A 366 -0.20 -10.54 -28.16
CA TRP A 366 -0.05 -9.55 -27.09
C TRP A 366 -1.18 -8.52 -27.06
N SER A 367 -2.30 -8.79 -27.76
CA SER A 367 -3.49 -7.92 -27.77
C SER A 367 -4.00 -7.62 -26.36
N GLY A 368 -4.24 -6.34 -26.05
CA GLY A 368 -4.79 -5.90 -24.76
C GLY A 368 -3.82 -5.95 -23.58
N HIS A 369 -2.54 -6.30 -23.80
CA HIS A 369 -1.55 -6.35 -22.73
C HIS A 369 -1.07 -4.95 -22.35
N VAL A 370 -0.81 -4.77 -21.06
CA VAL A 370 -0.10 -3.60 -20.53
C VAL A 370 1.40 -3.74 -20.80
N ALA A 371 1.97 -2.73 -21.41
CA ALA A 371 3.37 -2.69 -21.81
C ALA A 371 3.95 -1.28 -21.65
N PHE A 372 5.28 -1.20 -21.70
CA PHE A 372 5.97 0.06 -21.97
C PHE A 372 5.90 0.35 -23.48
N PRO A 373 5.82 1.62 -23.90
CA PRO A 373 5.92 2.00 -25.31
C PRO A 373 7.18 1.44 -25.95
N GLY A 374 7.06 0.94 -27.17
CA GLY A 374 8.19 0.41 -27.92
C GLY A 374 7.86 -0.80 -28.78
N GLY A 375 8.83 -1.20 -29.60
CA GLY A 375 8.63 -2.26 -30.57
C GLY A 375 9.92 -2.84 -31.09
N LYS A 376 9.89 -3.31 -32.33
CA LYS A 376 10.98 -4.11 -32.91
C LYS A 376 11.88 -3.23 -33.75
N ASN A 377 13.16 -3.56 -33.74
CA ASN A 377 14.11 -2.87 -34.59
C ASN A 377 13.86 -3.19 -36.08
N GLU A 378 14.01 -2.17 -36.90
CA GLU A 378 14.09 -2.29 -38.34
C GLU A 378 15.50 -2.67 -38.78
N LYS A 379 15.66 -2.89 -40.09
CA LYS A 379 16.95 -3.30 -40.64
C LYS A 379 17.95 -2.15 -40.49
N ASP A 380 19.10 -2.47 -39.91
CA ASP A 380 20.23 -1.55 -39.71
C ASP A 380 19.95 -0.40 -38.71
N GLU A 381 18.87 -0.51 -37.93
CA GLU A 381 18.49 0.44 -36.86
C GLU A 381 19.21 0.11 -35.53
N THR A 382 19.71 1.14 -34.84
CA THR A 382 20.26 1.01 -33.48
C THR A 382 19.15 0.85 -32.43
N ASP A 383 19.50 0.34 -31.25
CA ASP A 383 18.53 0.18 -30.15
C ASP A 383 17.88 1.52 -29.74
N ILE A 384 18.63 2.63 -29.80
CA ILE A 384 18.16 3.96 -29.43
C ILE A 384 17.21 4.51 -30.51
N GLU A 385 17.58 4.43 -31.79
CA GLU A 385 16.70 4.84 -32.89
C GLU A 385 15.38 4.08 -32.86
N THR A 386 15.43 2.77 -32.56
CA THR A 386 14.25 1.91 -32.42
C THR A 386 13.31 2.43 -31.33
N VAL A 387 13.83 2.71 -30.11
CA VAL A 387 12.96 3.13 -29.00
C VAL A 387 12.36 4.51 -29.24
N VAL A 388 13.12 5.43 -29.85
CA VAL A 388 12.65 6.77 -30.22
C VAL A 388 11.50 6.67 -31.22
N ARG A 389 11.72 5.97 -32.35
CA ARG A 389 10.71 5.80 -33.40
C ARG A 389 9.45 5.14 -32.87
N GLU A 390 9.57 4.01 -32.18
CA GLU A 390 8.42 3.25 -31.69
C GLU A 390 7.64 4.00 -30.60
N THR A 391 8.32 4.74 -29.71
CA THR A 391 7.65 5.55 -28.70
C THR A 391 6.83 6.67 -29.35
N TRP A 392 7.37 7.30 -30.39
CA TRP A 392 6.65 8.31 -31.15
C TRP A 392 5.46 7.72 -31.92
N GLU A 393 5.63 6.57 -32.58
CA GLU A 393 4.57 5.86 -33.32
C GLU A 393 3.45 5.29 -32.42
N GLU A 394 3.77 4.88 -31.17
CA GLU A 394 2.81 4.28 -30.26
C GLU A 394 2.04 5.30 -29.41
N VAL A 395 2.76 6.28 -28.83
CA VAL A 395 2.18 7.22 -27.85
C VAL A 395 2.41 8.70 -28.21
N GLY A 396 2.98 8.99 -29.38
CA GLY A 396 3.16 10.36 -29.87
C GLY A 396 4.23 11.18 -29.13
N LEU A 397 5.05 10.54 -28.29
CA LEU A 397 6.11 11.21 -27.53
C LEU A 397 7.44 11.15 -28.29
N ASP A 398 7.97 12.32 -28.66
CA ASP A 398 9.29 12.44 -29.30
C ASP A 398 10.39 12.55 -28.23
N LEU A 399 11.15 11.45 -28.09
CA LEU A 399 12.23 11.34 -27.11
C LEU A 399 13.47 12.19 -27.48
N ASN A 400 13.54 12.78 -28.68
CA ASN A 400 14.66 13.66 -29.07
C ASN A 400 14.52 15.11 -28.59
N THR A 401 13.36 15.47 -28.04
CA THR A 401 13.09 16.81 -27.53
C THR A 401 13.88 17.08 -26.23
N GLU A 402 14.11 18.36 -25.91
CA GLU A 402 14.78 18.78 -24.68
C GLU A 402 13.99 18.42 -23.40
N ASP A 403 12.72 18.01 -23.55
CA ASP A 403 11.87 17.59 -22.45
C ASP A 403 12.28 16.22 -21.90
N PHE A 404 13.01 15.40 -22.65
CA PHE A 404 13.46 14.08 -22.20
C PHE A 404 14.92 14.09 -21.78
N ILE A 405 15.18 13.57 -20.58
CA ILE A 405 16.54 13.35 -20.08
C ILE A 405 16.77 11.84 -20.02
N PRO A 406 17.75 11.30 -20.75
CA PRO A 406 18.15 9.90 -20.64
C PRO A 406 18.81 9.69 -19.29
N VAL A 407 18.28 8.74 -18.51
CA VAL A 407 18.73 8.46 -17.14
C VAL A 407 19.38 7.10 -16.98
N GLY A 408 19.10 6.14 -17.88
CA GLY A 408 19.78 4.84 -17.86
C GLY A 408 19.10 3.76 -18.71
N ARG A 409 19.52 2.52 -18.49
CA ARG A 409 19.00 1.32 -19.15
C ARG A 409 18.96 0.16 -18.16
N LEU A 410 17.98 -0.73 -18.28
CA LEU A 410 17.92 -1.98 -17.53
C LEU A 410 18.64 -3.12 -18.27
N ASP A 411 18.68 -4.32 -17.68
CA ASP A 411 19.30 -5.49 -18.32
C ASP A 411 18.57 -5.92 -19.61
N ASP A 412 19.34 -6.32 -20.62
CA ASP A 412 18.81 -7.00 -21.80
C ASP A 412 18.25 -8.37 -21.45
N ARG A 413 17.21 -8.78 -22.17
CA ARG A 413 16.50 -10.05 -21.90
C ARG A 413 16.35 -10.90 -23.15
N GLU A 414 16.59 -12.19 -22.99
CA GLU A 414 16.30 -13.17 -24.04
C GLU A 414 14.81 -13.52 -24.05
N ILE A 415 14.13 -13.19 -25.13
CA ILE A 415 12.74 -13.60 -25.32
C ILE A 415 12.74 -14.92 -26.08
N THR A 416 12.45 -16.01 -25.37
CA THR A 416 12.36 -17.34 -25.95
C THR A 416 10.92 -17.79 -26.16
N SER A 417 10.72 -18.59 -27.20
CA SER A 417 9.45 -19.24 -27.47
C SER A 417 9.16 -20.29 -26.41
N ALA A 418 8.05 -20.12 -25.70
CA ALA A 418 7.64 -21.13 -24.72
C ALA A 418 7.28 -22.49 -25.34
N GLN A 419 7.11 -22.57 -26.68
CA GLN A 419 6.73 -23.80 -27.39
C GLN A 419 7.93 -24.70 -27.69
N ASP A 420 9.01 -24.14 -28.21
CA ASP A 420 10.20 -24.88 -28.69
C ASP A 420 11.51 -24.40 -28.04
N GLY A 421 11.47 -23.38 -27.18
CA GLY A 421 12.63 -22.84 -26.46
C GLY A 421 13.57 -22.03 -27.35
N LYS A 422 13.21 -21.76 -28.60
CA LYS A 422 14.05 -21.00 -29.54
C LYS A 422 14.04 -19.51 -29.19
N LEU A 423 15.19 -18.87 -29.33
CA LEU A 423 15.32 -17.43 -29.18
C LEU A 423 14.50 -16.70 -30.26
N ILE A 424 13.58 -15.84 -29.83
CA ILE A 424 12.74 -15.02 -30.71
C ILE A 424 13.39 -13.66 -30.95
N MET A 425 13.84 -13.00 -29.89
CA MET A 425 14.45 -11.67 -29.95
C MET A 425 15.15 -11.33 -28.63
N MET A 426 15.98 -10.28 -28.66
CA MET A 426 16.48 -9.60 -27.47
C MET A 426 15.59 -8.42 -27.12
N LEU A 427 15.22 -8.25 -25.85
CA LEU A 427 14.45 -7.10 -25.38
C LEU A 427 15.36 -6.17 -24.56
N SER A 428 15.31 -4.88 -24.87
CA SER A 428 16.18 -3.85 -24.30
C SER A 428 15.35 -2.71 -23.70
N PRO A 429 15.32 -2.56 -22.37
CA PRO A 429 14.54 -1.51 -21.71
C PRO A 429 15.39 -0.25 -21.45
N PHE A 430 14.99 0.87 -22.05
CA PHE A 430 15.59 2.19 -21.81
C PHE A 430 14.76 2.96 -20.79
N VAL A 431 15.41 3.80 -19.99
CA VAL A 431 14.74 4.63 -18.97
C VAL A 431 14.99 6.10 -19.30
N GLU A 432 13.90 6.80 -19.55
CA GLU A 432 13.86 8.21 -19.92
C GLU A 432 13.05 8.98 -18.88
N ARG A 433 13.51 10.19 -18.55
CA ARG A 433 12.82 11.07 -17.61
C ARG A 433 12.21 12.24 -18.36
N LEU A 434 10.89 12.36 -18.28
CA LEU A 434 10.13 13.46 -18.85
C LEU A 434 10.12 14.66 -17.89
N ALA A 435 10.58 15.81 -18.39
CA ALA A 435 10.70 17.06 -17.66
C ALA A 435 9.37 17.74 -17.40
N TYR A 436 8.44 17.67 -18.34
CA TYR A 436 7.18 18.41 -18.31
C TYR A 436 6.03 17.55 -18.81
N GLU A 437 4.81 17.89 -18.41
CA GLU A 437 3.64 17.20 -18.91
C GLU A 437 3.45 17.49 -20.40
N ASN A 438 3.47 16.43 -21.22
CA ASN A 438 3.20 16.49 -22.64
C ASN A 438 1.85 15.82 -22.94
N ASP A 439 1.08 16.46 -23.82
CA ASP A 439 -0.17 15.88 -24.32
C ASP A 439 0.14 14.59 -25.08
N ILE A 440 -0.41 13.48 -24.58
CA ILE A 440 -0.25 12.18 -25.22
C ILE A 440 -1.29 12.06 -26.33
N SER A 441 -0.82 11.92 -27.56
CA SER A 441 -1.65 11.46 -28.67
C SER A 441 -1.72 9.94 -28.65
N LEU A 442 -2.86 9.34 -28.99
CA LEU A 442 -3.05 7.89 -29.03
C LEU A 442 -3.11 7.37 -30.49
N PRO A 443 -2.02 7.45 -31.28
CA PRO A 443 -2.06 7.09 -32.70
C PRO A 443 -2.30 5.59 -32.93
N SER A 444 -1.83 4.70 -32.06
CA SER A 444 -1.89 3.24 -32.33
C SER A 444 -2.16 2.32 -31.13
N VAL A 445 -2.40 2.88 -29.93
CA VAL A 445 -2.68 2.15 -28.69
C VAL A 445 -4.13 2.30 -28.23
N ALA A 446 -4.62 1.38 -27.39
CA ALA A 446 -6.00 1.43 -26.87
C ALA A 446 -6.17 2.49 -25.79
N SER A 447 -5.19 2.62 -24.91
CA SER A 447 -5.17 3.56 -23.80
C SER A 447 -3.76 3.72 -23.26
N VAL A 448 -3.55 4.80 -22.53
CA VAL A 448 -2.29 5.11 -21.84
C VAL A 448 -2.60 5.49 -20.41
N HIS A 449 -1.74 5.06 -19.48
CA HIS A 449 -1.95 5.14 -18.05
C HIS A 449 -0.69 5.63 -17.36
N TRP A 450 -0.81 6.74 -16.62
CA TRP A 450 0.23 7.21 -15.71
C TRP A 450 -0.03 6.64 -14.33
N ILE A 451 0.88 5.79 -13.86
CA ILE A 451 0.74 5.11 -12.57
C ILE A 451 1.75 5.67 -11.58
N PRO A 452 1.32 6.16 -10.40
CA PRO A 452 2.23 6.63 -9.37
C PRO A 452 3.30 5.58 -9.03
N LEU A 453 4.57 5.97 -9.00
CA LEU A 453 5.67 5.08 -8.59
C LEU A 453 5.41 4.52 -7.19
N GLN A 454 4.80 5.34 -6.33
CA GLN A 454 4.44 5.02 -4.96
C GLN A 454 3.56 3.77 -4.85
N PHE A 455 2.66 3.57 -5.82
CA PHE A 455 1.79 2.40 -5.88
C PHE A 455 2.60 1.10 -5.85
N PHE A 456 3.80 1.06 -6.43
CA PHE A 456 4.65 -0.13 -6.48
C PHE A 456 5.57 -0.29 -5.26
N LEU A 457 5.67 0.75 -4.42
CA LEU A 457 6.53 0.80 -3.23
C LEU A 457 5.80 0.37 -1.97
N SER A 458 4.53 -0.02 -2.08
CA SER A 458 3.76 -0.49 -0.95
C SER A 458 4.38 -1.74 -0.32
N VAL A 459 4.45 -1.71 1.01
CA VAL A 459 4.80 -2.87 1.85
C VAL A 459 3.58 -3.77 2.10
N GLU A 460 2.38 -3.31 1.74
CA GLU A 460 1.14 -4.06 1.91
C GLU A 460 0.89 -5.02 0.75
N PRO A 461 0.30 -6.20 1.01
CA PRO A 461 -0.03 -7.15 -0.05
C PRO A 461 -1.03 -6.57 -1.06
N TYR A 462 -0.72 -6.70 -2.34
CA TYR A 462 -1.67 -6.37 -3.42
C TYR A 462 -2.80 -7.40 -3.45
N SER A 463 -4.00 -6.93 -3.82
CA SER A 463 -5.13 -7.83 -4.08
C SER A 463 -4.77 -8.80 -5.21
N TYR A 464 -4.55 -10.07 -4.84
CA TYR A 464 -4.03 -11.09 -5.75
C TYR A 464 -5.12 -11.58 -6.71
N ARG A 465 -5.03 -11.18 -7.98
CA ARG A 465 -5.83 -11.72 -9.09
C ARG A 465 -4.91 -12.27 -10.18
N PRO A 466 -4.57 -13.58 -10.13
CA PRO A 466 -3.60 -14.14 -11.04
C PRO A 466 -4.10 -14.14 -12.49
N MET A 467 -3.18 -14.02 -13.43
CA MET A 467 -3.47 -14.21 -14.83
C MET A 467 -3.54 -15.70 -15.15
N LYS A 468 -4.69 -16.17 -15.65
CA LYS A 468 -4.91 -17.56 -16.05
C LYS A 468 -4.44 -17.79 -17.48
N ILE A 469 -3.40 -18.60 -17.64
CA ILE A 469 -2.85 -19.05 -18.90
C ILE A 469 -3.27 -20.49 -19.14
N LYS A 470 -3.95 -20.76 -20.26
CA LYS A 470 -4.27 -22.13 -20.69
C LYS A 470 -2.98 -22.88 -21.01
N LEU A 471 -2.69 -23.97 -20.29
CA LEU A 471 -1.46 -24.75 -20.46
C LEU A 471 -1.33 -25.33 -21.89
N MET A 472 -2.46 -25.58 -22.56
CA MET A 472 -2.50 -25.99 -23.96
C MET A 472 -1.82 -25.01 -24.92
N ASN A 473 -1.85 -23.71 -24.64
CA ASN A 473 -1.22 -22.70 -25.49
C ASN A 473 0.32 -22.79 -25.46
N LYS A 474 0.87 -23.53 -24.50
CA LYS A 474 2.31 -23.79 -24.34
C LYS A 474 2.73 -25.14 -24.95
N MET A 475 1.80 -25.92 -25.50
CA MET A 475 2.10 -27.19 -26.16
C MET A 475 2.46 -27.04 -27.65
N PRO A 476 3.17 -28.04 -28.23
CA PRO A 476 3.43 -28.09 -29.66
C PRO A 476 2.16 -28.02 -30.53
N PRO A 477 2.22 -27.39 -31.73
CA PRO A 477 1.05 -27.18 -32.58
C PRO A 477 0.29 -28.46 -32.97
N HIS A 478 1.00 -29.57 -33.16
CA HIS A 478 0.40 -30.85 -33.58
C HIS A 478 -0.54 -31.47 -32.53
N LEU A 479 -0.50 -31.02 -31.27
CA LEU A 479 -1.40 -31.47 -30.20
C LEU A 479 -2.61 -30.55 -29.99
N ARG A 480 -2.74 -29.45 -30.77
CA ARG A 480 -3.83 -28.47 -30.60
C ARG A 480 -5.19 -28.94 -31.10
N SER A 481 -5.24 -29.91 -32.02
CA SER A 481 -6.51 -30.53 -32.43
C SER A 481 -7.23 -31.25 -31.29
N LEU A 482 -6.51 -31.60 -30.23
CA LEU A 482 -7.05 -32.20 -28.99
C LEU A 482 -7.37 -31.14 -27.91
N ALA A 483 -7.32 -29.84 -28.22
CA ALA A 483 -7.39 -28.75 -27.25
C ALA A 483 -8.59 -28.79 -26.28
N PRO A 484 -9.82 -29.15 -26.67
CA PRO A 484 -10.95 -29.19 -25.73
C PRO A 484 -10.78 -30.27 -24.66
N VAL A 485 -10.37 -31.47 -25.07
CA VAL A 485 -10.13 -32.61 -24.17
C VAL A 485 -8.91 -32.34 -23.30
N ALA A 486 -7.88 -31.78 -23.90
CA ALA A 486 -6.61 -31.52 -23.24
C ALA A 486 -6.68 -30.34 -22.24
N GLN A 487 -7.58 -29.36 -22.45
CA GLN A 487 -7.85 -28.32 -21.45
C GLN A 487 -8.44 -28.93 -20.17
N GLY A 488 -9.33 -29.92 -20.28
CA GLY A 488 -9.82 -30.69 -19.13
C GLY A 488 -8.70 -31.51 -18.47
N LEU A 489 -7.76 -32.03 -19.26
CA LEU A 489 -6.65 -32.84 -18.75
C LEU A 489 -5.49 -32.04 -18.16
N PHE A 490 -5.30 -30.76 -18.46
CA PHE A 490 -4.13 -30.01 -17.98
C PHE A 490 -4.49 -28.73 -17.19
N GLY A 491 -5.71 -28.21 -17.37
CA GLY A 491 -6.18 -27.05 -16.63
C GLY A 491 -5.43 -25.77 -16.98
N ASN A 492 -5.32 -24.87 -16.00
CA ASN A 492 -4.71 -23.56 -16.16
C ASN A 492 -3.42 -23.43 -15.33
N MET A 493 -2.54 -22.58 -15.82
CA MET A 493 -1.40 -22.03 -15.08
C MET A 493 -1.76 -20.60 -14.68
N GLU A 494 -1.66 -20.30 -13.40
CA GLU A 494 -1.87 -18.98 -12.81
C GLU A 494 -0.52 -18.33 -12.57
N VAL A 495 -0.31 -17.15 -13.16
CA VAL A 495 0.91 -16.35 -12.98
C VAL A 495 0.61 -15.04 -12.25
N PRO A 496 1.59 -14.45 -11.55
CA PRO A 496 1.42 -13.18 -10.87
C PRO A 496 0.95 -12.07 -11.81
N ALA A 497 0.01 -11.28 -11.31
CA ALA A 497 -0.52 -10.11 -11.99
C ALA A 497 -1.11 -9.13 -10.97
N ILE A 498 -1.11 -7.85 -11.32
CA ILE A 498 -1.81 -6.80 -10.56
C ILE A 498 -2.68 -5.95 -11.46
N ASP A 499 -3.78 -5.48 -10.90
CA ASP A 499 -4.63 -4.47 -11.51
C ASP A 499 -4.03 -3.09 -11.16
N LEU A 500 -3.82 -2.25 -12.17
CA LEU A 500 -3.27 -0.90 -11.99
C LEU A 500 -4.37 0.10 -11.59
N PRO A 501 -4.06 1.08 -10.73
CA PRO A 501 -5.03 2.08 -10.31
C PRO A 501 -5.22 3.11 -11.43
N ASP A 502 -6.24 2.91 -12.26
CA ASP A 502 -6.68 3.91 -13.23
C ASP A 502 -8.13 4.28 -12.94
N GLY A 503 -8.33 5.52 -12.48
CA GLY A 503 -9.49 5.99 -11.71
C GLY A 503 -10.85 5.98 -12.40
N ASN A 504 -11.01 5.37 -13.57
CA ASN A 504 -12.27 5.39 -14.34
C ASN A 504 -12.59 4.11 -15.13
N ALA A 505 -11.84 3.02 -15.01
CA ALA A 505 -12.05 1.83 -15.84
C ALA A 505 -12.94 0.76 -15.15
N ALA A 506 -14.05 0.36 -15.80
CA ALA A 506 -14.89 -0.77 -15.36
C ALA A 506 -14.13 -2.12 -15.30
N SER A 507 -12.99 -2.21 -16.00
CA SER A 507 -12.00 -3.28 -15.89
C SER A 507 -10.60 -2.66 -15.89
N PRO A 508 -9.91 -2.57 -14.73
CA PRO A 508 -8.60 -1.95 -14.65
C PRO A 508 -7.55 -2.68 -15.51
N PRO A 509 -6.58 -1.95 -16.09
CA PRO A 509 -5.53 -2.54 -16.90
C PRO A 509 -4.62 -3.41 -16.03
N ARG A 510 -4.28 -4.61 -16.52
CA ARG A 510 -3.57 -5.62 -15.74
C ARG A 510 -2.09 -5.72 -16.14
N LEU A 511 -1.21 -5.49 -15.18
CA LEU A 511 0.23 -5.64 -15.32
C LEU A 511 0.66 -7.07 -14.97
N TRP A 512 1.31 -7.75 -15.91
CA TRP A 512 1.83 -9.12 -15.73
C TRP A 512 2.98 -9.41 -16.73
N GLY A 513 3.66 -10.55 -16.54
CA GLY A 513 4.67 -11.04 -17.49
C GLY A 513 5.93 -10.15 -17.58
N LEU A 514 6.42 -9.91 -18.80
CA LEU A 514 7.68 -9.19 -19.04
C LEU A 514 7.65 -7.76 -18.49
N THR A 515 6.53 -7.05 -18.67
CA THR A 515 6.35 -5.69 -18.17
C THR A 515 6.39 -5.66 -16.65
N LEU A 516 5.69 -6.59 -15.97
CA LEU A 516 5.76 -6.74 -14.51
C LEU A 516 7.21 -6.95 -14.02
N GLY A 517 7.97 -7.77 -14.74
CA GLY A 517 9.38 -8.01 -14.42
C GLY A 517 10.29 -6.79 -14.69
N MET A 518 10.03 -5.99 -15.73
CA MET A 518 10.72 -4.71 -15.97
C MET A 518 10.42 -3.71 -14.86
N THR A 519 9.15 -3.56 -14.49
CA THR A 519 8.74 -2.72 -13.37
C THR A 519 9.39 -3.20 -12.07
N SER A 520 9.39 -4.50 -11.77
CA SER A 520 10.02 -5.03 -10.54
C SER A 520 11.52 -4.74 -10.48
N GLN A 521 12.24 -4.83 -11.60
CA GLN A 521 13.65 -4.47 -11.66
C GLN A 521 13.87 -2.98 -11.36
N LEU A 522 13.07 -2.10 -11.98
CA LEU A 522 13.12 -0.66 -11.72
C LEU A 522 12.85 -0.35 -10.23
N ILE A 523 11.84 -0.99 -9.64
CA ILE A 523 11.43 -0.79 -8.24
C ILE A 523 12.50 -1.27 -7.26
N ARG A 524 13.28 -2.31 -7.59
CA ARG A 524 14.40 -2.71 -6.73
C ARG A 524 15.49 -1.64 -6.66
N LEU A 525 15.70 -0.89 -7.74
CA LEU A 525 16.64 0.23 -7.77
C LEU A 525 16.18 1.43 -6.93
N THR A 526 14.96 1.46 -6.40
CA THR A 526 14.57 2.47 -5.41
C THR A 526 14.99 2.10 -3.98
N ALA A 527 15.33 0.83 -3.73
CA ALA A 527 15.62 0.30 -2.39
C ALA A 527 17.11 -0.01 -2.16
N GLU A 528 17.90 -0.17 -3.24
CA GLU A 528 19.35 -0.37 -3.16
C GLU A 528 20.06 0.98 -2.92
N THR A 529 21.25 1.01 -2.32
CA THR A 529 22.05 2.27 -2.20
C THR A 529 23.33 2.16 -3.01
N THR A 530 23.84 3.30 -3.46
CA THR A 530 25.00 3.51 -4.36
C THR A 530 26.29 2.78 -3.94
N SER A 531 26.37 2.30 -2.70
CA SER A 531 27.52 1.54 -2.18
C SER A 531 27.59 0.07 -2.63
N GLY A 532 26.62 -0.42 -3.42
CA GLY A 532 26.57 -1.81 -3.87
C GLY A 532 26.44 -2.82 -2.73
N ARG A 533 26.17 -2.35 -1.51
CA ARG A 533 25.81 -3.17 -0.37
C ARG A 533 24.29 -3.13 -0.25
N PRO A 534 23.59 -4.28 -0.31
CA PRO A 534 22.19 -4.32 0.11
C PRO A 534 22.13 -3.79 1.55
N ILE A 535 21.02 -3.14 1.94
CA ILE A 535 20.79 -2.77 3.34
C ILE A 535 20.77 -4.09 4.12
N ARG A 536 21.94 -4.51 4.63
CA ARG A 536 22.07 -5.68 5.51
C ARG A 536 21.56 -5.32 6.90
N SER A 537 20.30 -4.89 6.98
CA SER A 537 19.50 -5.04 8.17
C SER A 537 18.77 -6.37 8.03
N ARG A 538 18.96 -7.26 9.00
CA ARG A 538 18.32 -8.58 9.09
C ARG A 538 16.77 -8.51 9.15
N ASN A 539 16.21 -7.30 9.12
CA ASN A 539 14.79 -6.94 9.20
C ASN A 539 14.32 -6.06 8.01
N GLU A 540 14.84 -6.24 6.79
CA GLU A 540 14.27 -5.59 5.60
C GLU A 540 12.82 -6.04 5.38
N LYS A 541 11.86 -5.11 5.55
CA LYS A 541 10.49 -5.27 5.06
C LYS A 541 10.58 -5.37 3.53
N ARG A 542 10.29 -6.55 2.99
CA ARG A 542 10.29 -6.76 1.55
C ARG A 542 9.13 -5.98 0.93
N LEU A 543 9.40 -5.28 -0.16
CA LEU A 543 8.35 -4.61 -0.96
C LEU A 543 7.38 -5.67 -1.46
N ALA A 544 6.10 -5.51 -1.17
CA ALA A 544 5.08 -6.52 -1.50
C ALA A 544 4.97 -6.71 -3.02
N PHE A 545 5.28 -5.68 -3.81
CA PHE A 545 5.28 -5.76 -5.27
C PHE A 545 6.39 -6.66 -5.79
N VAL A 546 7.58 -6.52 -5.19
CA VAL A 546 8.71 -7.40 -5.47
C VAL A 546 8.34 -8.81 -5.07
N ASP A 547 7.80 -9.03 -3.87
CA ASP A 547 7.35 -10.34 -3.40
C ASP A 547 6.14 -10.91 -4.17
N LEU A 548 5.42 -10.12 -4.94
CA LEU A 548 4.38 -10.60 -5.81
C LEU A 548 4.92 -11.08 -7.16
N GLU A 549 5.83 -10.34 -7.78
CA GLU A 549 6.61 -10.84 -8.92
C GLU A 549 7.39 -12.09 -8.47
N ARG A 550 7.86 -12.04 -7.22
CA ARG A 550 8.25 -13.18 -6.40
C ARG A 550 7.03 -13.91 -5.73
N SER A 551 5.88 -14.19 -6.40
CA SER A 551 5.13 -15.49 -6.26
C SER A 551 5.18 -16.55 -7.43
N PRO A 552 5.33 -17.89 -7.19
CA PRO A 552 5.55 -18.88 -8.25
C PRO A 552 4.27 -19.18 -9.03
N PRO A 553 4.37 -19.72 -10.27
CA PRO A 553 3.19 -20.15 -11.00
C PRO A 553 2.43 -21.24 -10.26
N LYS A 554 1.11 -21.09 -10.15
CA LYS A 554 0.20 -22.10 -9.61
C LYS A 554 -0.44 -22.89 -10.74
N TYR A 555 -0.74 -24.15 -10.50
CA TYR A 555 -1.36 -25.03 -11.50
C TYR A 555 -2.68 -25.56 -10.97
N SER A 556 -3.68 -25.70 -11.86
CA SER A 556 -4.98 -26.29 -11.48
C SER A 556 -4.86 -27.71 -10.92
N PHE A 557 -3.82 -28.45 -11.31
CA PHE A 557 -3.57 -29.80 -10.83
C PHE A 557 -2.24 -29.91 -10.05
N PRO A 558 -2.25 -30.38 -8.80
CA PRO A 558 -1.04 -30.46 -7.96
C PRO A 558 0.06 -31.38 -8.50
N ASP A 559 -0.29 -32.46 -9.18
CA ASP A 559 0.66 -33.40 -9.80
C ASP A 559 1.54 -32.71 -10.85
N ILE A 560 0.97 -31.80 -11.65
CA ILE A 560 1.73 -31.00 -12.60
C ILE A 560 2.75 -30.13 -11.87
N ALA A 561 2.37 -29.50 -10.75
CA ALA A 561 3.27 -28.67 -9.97
C ALA A 561 4.48 -29.48 -9.44
N VAL A 562 4.21 -30.69 -8.92
CA VAL A 562 5.26 -31.61 -8.42
C VAL A 562 6.19 -32.06 -9.54
N LEU A 563 5.64 -32.45 -10.69
CA LEU A 563 6.45 -32.86 -11.84
C LEU A 563 7.31 -31.72 -12.38
N VAL A 564 6.77 -30.49 -12.44
CA VAL A 564 7.53 -29.31 -12.87
C VAL A 564 8.71 -29.07 -11.95
N TRP A 565 8.46 -29.07 -10.63
CA TRP A 565 9.50 -28.91 -9.63
C TRP A 565 10.58 -29.98 -9.74
N LEU A 566 10.18 -31.25 -9.91
CA LEU A 566 11.11 -32.38 -10.04
C LEU A 566 11.99 -32.24 -11.29
N PHE A 567 11.40 -32.05 -12.47
CA PHE A 567 12.15 -31.93 -13.72
C PHE A 567 13.03 -30.69 -13.75
N PHE A 568 12.60 -29.60 -13.13
CA PHE A 568 13.39 -28.38 -13.01
C PHE A 568 14.60 -28.60 -12.11
N LYS A 569 14.42 -29.21 -10.93
CA LYS A 569 15.52 -29.56 -10.01
C LYS A 569 16.53 -30.51 -10.65
N ILE A 570 16.07 -31.53 -11.36
CA ILE A 570 16.94 -32.43 -12.12
C ILE A 570 17.74 -31.62 -13.15
N GLY A 571 17.08 -30.76 -13.93
CA GLY A 571 17.73 -29.89 -14.90
C GLY A 571 18.86 -29.04 -14.31
N ILE A 572 18.61 -28.39 -13.17
CA ILE A 572 19.60 -27.56 -12.47
C ILE A 572 20.78 -28.41 -12.02
N THR A 573 20.53 -29.55 -11.38
CA THR A 573 21.60 -30.44 -10.88
C THR A 573 22.49 -30.92 -12.03
N TRP A 574 21.90 -31.26 -13.17
CA TRP A 574 22.66 -31.66 -14.36
C TRP A 574 23.51 -30.52 -14.95
N GLN A 575 23.00 -29.29 -14.99
CA GLN A 575 23.77 -28.13 -15.45
C GLN A 575 24.93 -27.78 -14.50
N ASN A 576 24.72 -27.92 -13.18
CA ASN A 576 25.76 -27.76 -12.17
C ASN A 576 26.87 -28.80 -12.34
N ILE A 577 26.52 -30.08 -12.55
CA ILE A 577 27.48 -31.17 -12.76
C ILE A 577 28.32 -30.95 -14.03
N ARG A 578 27.71 -30.44 -15.10
CA ARG A 578 28.41 -30.19 -16.38
C ARG A 578 29.27 -28.92 -16.37
N GLY A 579 29.30 -28.16 -15.27
CA GLY A 579 30.05 -26.89 -15.20
C GLY A 579 29.57 -25.81 -16.17
N VAL A 580 28.39 -25.99 -16.78
CA VAL A 580 27.84 -25.08 -17.80
C VAL A 580 27.21 -23.84 -17.15
N ARG A 581 26.88 -23.91 -15.85
CA ARG A 581 26.27 -22.80 -15.11
C ARG A 581 27.30 -21.71 -14.81
N LYS A 582 27.35 -20.67 -15.65
CA LYS A 582 27.89 -19.38 -15.23
C LYS A 582 26.93 -18.78 -14.22
N ARG A 583 27.45 -18.39 -13.05
CA ARG A 583 26.69 -17.72 -11.99
C ARG A 583 26.40 -16.28 -12.46
N SER A 584 25.40 -16.12 -13.33
CA SER A 584 25.04 -14.84 -13.93
C SER A 584 24.20 -14.04 -12.93
N ARG A 585 24.59 -12.79 -12.66
CA ARG A 585 23.91 -11.86 -11.76
C ARG A 585 22.68 -11.18 -12.40
N MET A 586 21.88 -11.89 -13.19
CA MET A 586 20.82 -11.29 -14.02
C MET A 586 19.45 -11.90 -13.70
N TRP A 587 18.47 -11.04 -13.41
CA TRP A 587 17.33 -11.40 -12.56
C TRP A 587 15.99 -10.87 -13.06
N ILE A 588 15.33 -11.51 -14.04
CA ILE A 588 13.88 -11.34 -14.22
C ILE A 588 13.14 -12.67 -14.44
N ASN A 589 12.53 -13.09 -13.34
CA ASN A 589 11.38 -13.99 -13.11
C ASN A 589 11.75 -14.72 -11.82
N SER A 590 11.75 -14.05 -10.67
CA SER A 590 12.60 -14.42 -9.51
C SER A 590 12.40 -15.81 -8.87
N TRP A 591 11.57 -16.69 -9.43
CA TRP A 591 11.54 -18.15 -9.23
C TRP A 591 12.70 -18.90 -9.86
N VAL A 592 13.19 -18.33 -10.94
CA VAL A 592 13.98 -18.93 -11.99
C VAL A 592 14.81 -17.78 -12.56
N GLU A 593 16.14 -17.77 -12.35
CA GLU A 593 17.04 -16.77 -12.97
C GLU A 593 16.72 -16.70 -14.49
N ASP A 594 16.86 -15.56 -15.18
CA ASP A 594 16.52 -15.45 -16.62
C ASP A 594 17.18 -16.56 -17.46
N ALA A 595 18.40 -16.94 -17.08
CA ALA A 595 19.16 -18.05 -17.65
C ALA A 595 18.48 -19.43 -17.49
N ASP A 596 17.65 -19.59 -16.47
CA ASP A 596 16.94 -20.83 -16.12
C ASP A 596 15.50 -20.84 -16.69
N LEU A 597 15.01 -19.75 -17.26
CA LEU A 597 13.65 -19.67 -17.82
C LEU A 597 13.41 -20.68 -18.96
N PRO A 598 14.36 -20.88 -19.89
CA PRO A 598 14.26 -21.95 -20.90
C PRO A 598 14.21 -23.35 -20.25
N LEU A 599 14.95 -23.55 -19.15
CA LEU A 599 14.99 -24.80 -18.42
C LEU A 599 13.66 -25.09 -17.72
N TYR A 600 13.03 -24.07 -17.12
CA TYR A 600 11.70 -24.17 -16.54
C TYR A 600 10.65 -24.54 -17.58
N TYR A 601 10.60 -23.86 -18.73
CA TYR A 601 9.65 -24.22 -19.78
C TYR A 601 9.91 -25.63 -20.36
N ALA A 602 11.18 -26.06 -20.42
CA ALA A 602 11.50 -27.44 -20.77
C ALA A 602 10.97 -28.45 -19.72
N ALA A 603 11.12 -28.15 -18.43
CA ALA A 603 10.55 -28.95 -17.35
C ALA A 603 9.02 -28.99 -17.40
N LEU A 604 8.37 -27.86 -17.68
CA LEU A 604 6.91 -27.78 -17.86
C LEU A 604 6.42 -28.68 -19.00
N ARG A 605 7.06 -28.64 -20.17
CA ARG A 605 6.69 -29.51 -21.29
C ARG A 605 6.83 -30.99 -20.94
N LYS A 606 7.93 -31.39 -20.28
CA LYS A 606 8.14 -32.77 -19.81
C LYS A 606 7.06 -33.19 -18.81
N SER A 607 6.71 -32.31 -17.88
CA SER A 607 5.68 -32.55 -16.87
C SER A 607 4.32 -32.79 -17.50
N LEU A 608 3.93 -31.96 -18.47
CA LEU A 608 2.66 -32.11 -19.16
C LEU A 608 2.61 -33.40 -20.00
N ALA A 609 3.73 -33.77 -20.65
CA ALA A 609 3.81 -35.03 -21.38
C ALA A 609 3.60 -36.24 -20.46
N VAL A 610 4.31 -36.28 -19.32
CA VAL A 610 4.18 -37.37 -18.34
C VAL A 610 2.78 -37.41 -17.71
N ALA A 611 2.25 -36.26 -17.28
CA ALA A 611 0.90 -36.18 -16.74
C ALA A 611 -0.16 -36.64 -17.76
N GLY A 612 0.02 -36.28 -19.04
CA GLY A 612 -0.86 -36.72 -20.12
C GLY A 612 -0.87 -38.23 -20.28
N VAL A 613 0.30 -38.87 -20.33
CA VAL A 613 0.44 -40.32 -20.43
C VAL A 613 -0.22 -41.03 -19.24
N LEU A 614 0.04 -40.56 -18.01
CA LEU A 614 -0.53 -41.15 -16.79
C LEU A 614 -2.06 -41.06 -16.76
N ARG A 615 -2.63 -39.92 -17.16
CA ARG A 615 -4.08 -39.71 -17.20
C ARG A 615 -4.74 -40.59 -18.26
N VAL A 616 -4.16 -40.70 -19.45
CA VAL A 616 -4.68 -41.58 -20.51
C VAL A 616 -4.61 -43.06 -20.09
N ALA A 617 -3.51 -43.49 -19.48
CA ALA A 617 -3.37 -44.85 -18.95
C ALA A 617 -4.39 -45.15 -17.84
N GLY A 618 -4.62 -44.19 -16.93
CA GLY A 618 -5.63 -44.31 -15.88
C GLY A 618 -7.05 -44.48 -16.43
N VAL A 619 -7.43 -43.67 -17.44
CA VAL A 619 -8.73 -43.80 -18.13
C VAL A 619 -8.83 -45.15 -18.83
N MET A 620 -7.78 -45.60 -19.53
CA MET A 620 -7.76 -46.91 -20.19
C MET A 620 -7.96 -48.05 -19.18
N MET A 621 -7.30 -48.00 -18.02
CA MET A 621 -7.48 -48.99 -16.95
C MET A 621 -8.91 -48.99 -16.39
N MET A 622 -9.52 -47.82 -16.22
CA MET A 622 -10.92 -47.70 -15.77
C MET A 622 -11.88 -48.31 -16.79
N ILE A 623 -11.69 -48.06 -18.09
CA ILE A 623 -12.48 -48.66 -19.18
C ILE A 623 -12.32 -50.18 -19.18
N LEU A 624 -11.09 -50.69 -19.06
CA LEU A 624 -10.81 -52.13 -19.00
C LEU A 624 -11.44 -52.79 -17.76
N LYS A 625 -11.44 -52.11 -16.61
CA LYS A 625 -12.08 -52.59 -15.38
C LYS A 625 -13.60 -52.61 -15.52
N ALA A 626 -14.20 -51.57 -16.08
CA ALA A 626 -15.63 -51.51 -16.38
C ALA A 626 -16.05 -52.60 -17.38
N TYR A 627 -15.25 -52.82 -18.44
CA TYR A 627 -15.48 -53.89 -19.40
C TYR A 627 -15.40 -55.28 -18.74
N LYS A 628 -14.40 -55.54 -17.89
CA LYS A 628 -14.31 -56.79 -17.13
C LYS A 628 -15.52 -56.99 -16.19
N LEU A 629 -15.98 -55.95 -15.51
CA LEU A 629 -17.17 -56.00 -14.65
C LEU A 629 -18.46 -56.28 -15.43
N LEU A 630 -18.63 -55.65 -16.60
CA LEU A 630 -19.77 -55.89 -17.49
C LEU A 630 -19.74 -57.30 -18.08
N LYS A 631 -18.56 -57.80 -18.45
CA LYS A 631 -18.38 -59.18 -18.92
C LYS A 631 -18.68 -60.20 -17.82
N HIS A 632 -18.26 -59.93 -16.59
CA HIS A 632 -18.55 -60.80 -15.44
C HIS A 632 -20.05 -60.82 -15.12
N ARG A 633 -20.74 -59.67 -15.17
CA ARG A 633 -22.21 -59.62 -15.02
C ARG A 633 -22.96 -60.36 -16.12
N ARG A 634 -22.47 -60.37 -17.36
CA ARG A 634 -23.08 -61.13 -18.47
C ARG A 634 -22.81 -62.65 -18.40
N GLY A 635 -21.73 -63.08 -17.76
CA GLY A 635 -21.40 -64.50 -17.56
C GLY A 635 -22.05 -65.16 -16.34
N VAL A 636 -22.83 -64.42 -15.54
CA VAL A 636 -23.61 -64.93 -14.39
C VAL A 636 -25.10 -65.09 -14.75
N VAL A 637 -25.50 -64.66 -15.96
CA VAL A 637 -26.90 -64.72 -16.48
C VAL A 637 -27.05 -65.80 -17.57
N ALA A 638 -25.98 -66.54 -17.87
CA ALA A 638 -25.98 -67.77 -18.66
C ALA A 638 -25.53 -68.91 -17.75
#